data_AF-A0A5C6EAR7-F1
#
_entry.id   AF-A0A5C6EAR7-F1
#
_cell.length_a   1.000
_cell.length_b   1.000
_cell.length_c   1.000
_cell.angle_alpha   90.00
_cell.angle_beta   90.00
_cell.angle_gamma   90.00
#
_symmetry.space_group_name_H-M   'P 1'
#
loop_
_entity.id
_entity.type
_entity.pdbx_description
1 polymer ?
#
loop_
_entity_poly.entity_id
_entity_poly.type
_entity_poly.pdbx_seq_one_letter_code
_entity_poly.pdbx_strand_id
1 'polypeptide(L)'
;MKIQRCVLTFLLMNVVGVINAAEVKISSLKELADYASKSGNVITLSPGVYPLTDYLSVDSMAARHDSKQFQFITFSGNENVFKLDGVEIEVDNELRSALKAPLHNSEFLITGSNNTFSGLTIRYKGEGTTFGSAAFAVGGKDNVLKNITLRVKGSFPYGYGDYLGKGPKSVVKHKKHSGLLITGTNTKLYACNVFMRSLGHAFFIQGGSNTYFEDCYAEGQIRPTDQMLAEVSGPAFEHDFASVYRNYDGKKTIPSGYMKSLNECGFRTYATGKVTAINCTAKYMRVGFALAKASLSNCEAIDCERGYYLNNAVAKDCRGDAKYGPLMYLVGNNSQIDLTLMPGESDMKVHAVATICGSGHNVSIKNSDQGTRKKETPIMLGYGMPSAGEISSPIPEAAAKNITITNTTSMPIVIGEKATDCEIKTHGPILENKGSNINVAKTISDKEICRVAWETLCGSKIAGVYKTDCFNYVHPAKGIPNVLLYGDSISIKYTSAVQKNLEGQATVFRLFKNGGSSDHFIPNMEKMHDAMFQPGLEGGWDFKWDLIHFNVGLHDLKYLKNGNLNKKEGKQVSSISVYKENLDGICKWLRSMFPNAKLIFSTTTPVPANAKGRFEGDSIKFNNAAREVLAKYPDIIINDLYTFTKPNIEEWAQEPGNVHYNELGFNAQGKEVARIIAENL
;
A
#
# COMPACT_ATOMS: atom_id res chain seq x y z
N MET A 1 -16.47 -60.19 -18.77
CA MET A 1 -16.70 -58.72 -18.84
C MET A 1 -17.02 -58.22 -17.45
N LYS A 2 -16.39 -57.22 -16.84
CA LYS A 2 -15.11 -56.54 -17.03
C LYS A 2 -14.84 -55.86 -15.67
N ILE A 3 -13.70 -56.20 -15.07
CA ILE A 3 -12.81 -55.33 -14.28
C ILE A 3 -13.27 -54.92 -12.87
N GLN A 4 -12.96 -55.79 -11.89
CA GLN A 4 -12.66 -55.38 -10.51
C GLN A 4 -11.29 -54.66 -10.49
N ARG A 5 -11.27 -53.42 -10.00
CA ARG A 5 -10.05 -52.66 -9.72
C ARG A 5 -9.41 -53.21 -8.44
N CYS A 6 -8.37 -54.03 -8.57
CA CYS A 6 -7.41 -54.26 -7.50
C CYS A 6 -6.63 -52.97 -7.26
N VAL A 7 -6.86 -52.33 -6.10
CA VAL A 7 -6.00 -51.29 -5.56
C VAL A 7 -4.77 -52.00 -4.99
N LEU A 8 -3.68 -51.98 -5.74
CA LEU A 8 -2.38 -52.48 -5.30
C LEU A 8 -1.73 -51.38 -4.45
N THR A 9 -1.88 -51.48 -3.13
CA THR A 9 -1.18 -50.62 -2.17
C THR A 9 0.29 -51.02 -2.16
N PHE A 10 1.13 -50.30 -2.89
CA PHE A 10 2.59 -50.41 -2.77
C PHE A 10 3.01 -49.84 -1.41
N LEU A 11 3.18 -50.72 -0.43
CA LEU A 11 3.83 -50.43 0.83
C LEU A 11 5.34 -50.28 0.55
N LEU A 12 5.81 -49.07 0.24
CA LEU A 12 7.23 -48.77 0.27
C LEU A 12 7.69 -48.81 1.74
N MET A 13 8.19 -49.97 2.17
CA MET A 13 9.05 -50.08 3.35
C MET A 13 10.33 -49.28 3.07
N ASN A 14 10.35 -48.02 3.48
CA ASN A 14 11.60 -47.29 3.71
C ASN A 14 12.27 -47.92 4.93
N VAL A 15 13.11 -48.93 4.71
CA VAL A 15 14.11 -49.36 5.68
C VAL A 15 15.13 -48.23 5.77
N VAL A 16 14.87 -47.24 6.63
CA VAL A 16 15.90 -46.30 7.08
C VAL A 16 16.82 -47.12 7.97
N GLY A 17 17.93 -47.60 7.42
CA GLY A 17 19.06 -48.00 8.22
C GLY A 17 19.49 -46.80 9.04
N VAL A 18 19.10 -46.78 10.32
CA VAL A 18 19.62 -45.80 11.28
C VAL A 18 21.08 -46.18 11.48
N ILE A 19 21.97 -45.57 10.69
CA ILE A 19 23.39 -45.56 10.99
C ILE A 19 23.49 -44.81 12.32
N ASN A 20 23.71 -45.55 13.39
CA ASN A 20 23.93 -45.03 14.73
C ASN A 20 25.33 -44.39 14.77
N ALA A 21 25.51 -43.30 14.04
CA ALA A 21 26.73 -42.51 14.09
C ALA A 21 26.80 -41.87 15.48
N ALA A 22 27.82 -42.24 16.27
CA ALA A 22 28.03 -41.70 17.60
C ALA A 22 28.17 -40.16 17.52
N GLU A 23 27.46 -39.46 18.40
CA GLU A 23 27.54 -38.00 18.47
C GLU A 23 28.93 -37.57 18.97
N VAL A 24 29.61 -36.75 18.16
CA VAL A 24 30.89 -36.15 18.46
C VAL A 24 30.64 -34.77 19.07
N LYS A 25 31.06 -34.58 20.32
CA LYS A 25 31.04 -33.27 20.98
C LYS A 25 32.38 -32.58 20.80
N ILE A 26 32.35 -31.34 20.32
CA ILE A 26 33.55 -30.51 20.09
C ILE A 26 33.41 -29.17 20.79
N SER A 27 34.53 -28.47 20.96
CA SER A 27 34.61 -27.24 21.76
C SER A 27 35.45 -26.13 21.11
N SER A 28 35.91 -26.32 19.87
CA SER A 28 36.74 -25.35 19.16
C SER A 28 36.47 -25.31 17.65
N LEU A 29 36.80 -24.18 17.01
CA LEU A 29 36.71 -24.05 15.55
C LEU A 29 37.70 -24.93 14.80
N LYS A 30 38.84 -25.26 15.43
CA LYS A 30 39.81 -26.21 14.87
C LYS A 30 39.20 -27.60 14.74
N GLU A 31 38.56 -28.10 15.80
CA GLU A 31 37.84 -29.39 15.75
C GLU A 31 36.67 -29.35 14.76
N LEU A 32 35.95 -28.23 14.69
CA LEU A 32 34.88 -28.05 13.69
C LEU A 32 35.44 -28.18 12.27
N ALA A 33 36.56 -27.52 11.97
CA ALA A 33 37.21 -27.59 10.66
C ALA A 33 37.72 -29.01 10.34
N ASP A 34 38.25 -29.73 11.34
CA ASP A 34 38.69 -31.12 11.16
C ASP A 34 37.51 -32.04 10.79
N TYR A 35 36.39 -31.93 11.50
CA TYR A 35 35.19 -32.74 11.22
C TYR A 35 34.42 -32.28 9.97
N ALA A 36 34.55 -31.02 9.56
CA ALA A 36 33.96 -30.50 8.32
C ALA A 36 34.40 -31.31 7.08
N SER A 37 35.58 -31.92 7.11
CA SER A 37 36.11 -32.74 6.01
C SER A 37 35.68 -34.22 6.04
N LYS A 38 35.15 -34.71 7.17
CA LYS A 38 34.82 -36.13 7.42
C LYS A 38 33.34 -36.40 7.13
N SER A 39 32.98 -37.63 6.76
CA SER A 39 31.60 -38.02 6.41
C SER A 39 30.93 -38.86 7.50
N GLY A 40 29.61 -38.87 7.52
CA GLY A 40 28.79 -39.79 8.34
C GLY A 40 28.79 -39.50 9.84
N ASN A 41 29.01 -38.25 10.24
CA ASN A 41 29.11 -37.85 11.66
C ASN A 41 27.88 -37.06 12.11
N VAL A 42 27.56 -37.16 13.40
CA VAL A 42 26.71 -36.20 14.10
C VAL A 42 27.63 -35.35 14.98
N ILE A 43 27.82 -34.07 14.64
CA ILE A 43 28.75 -33.15 15.30
C ILE A 43 27.95 -32.12 16.09
N THR A 44 28.30 -31.94 17.35
CA THR A 44 27.72 -30.91 18.23
C THR A 44 28.84 -30.01 18.74
N LEU A 45 28.82 -28.74 18.31
CA LEU A 45 29.69 -27.70 18.87
C LEU A 45 28.98 -27.03 20.04
N SER A 46 29.67 -26.94 21.18
CA SER A 46 29.11 -26.33 22.38
C SER A 46 28.64 -24.88 22.10
N PRO A 47 27.50 -24.43 22.63
CA PRO A 47 27.05 -23.04 22.47
C PRO A 47 28.12 -22.05 22.97
N GLY A 48 28.29 -20.93 22.27
CA GLY A 48 29.33 -19.96 22.58
C GLY A 48 29.66 -19.03 21.42
N VAL A 49 30.43 -17.99 21.73
CA VAL A 49 31.02 -17.09 20.73
C VAL A 49 32.44 -17.53 20.47
N TYR A 50 32.74 -17.80 19.21
CA TYR A 50 34.02 -18.29 18.73
C TYR A 50 34.66 -17.27 17.79
N PRO A 51 35.64 -16.48 18.26
CA PRO A 51 36.46 -15.67 17.39
C PRO A 51 37.14 -16.54 16.33
N LEU A 52 36.96 -16.22 15.05
CA LEU A 52 37.64 -16.95 13.97
C LEU A 52 39.17 -16.86 14.11
N THR A 53 39.66 -15.80 14.77
CA THR A 53 41.07 -15.59 15.10
C THR A 53 41.67 -16.65 16.01
N ASP A 54 40.85 -17.38 16.78
CA ASP A 54 41.32 -18.50 17.62
C ASP A 54 41.72 -19.72 16.77
N TYR A 55 41.29 -19.75 15.49
CA TYR A 55 41.66 -20.77 14.51
C TYR A 55 42.58 -20.24 13.41
N LEU A 56 42.38 -19.00 12.95
CA LEU A 56 43.12 -18.38 11.86
C LEU A 56 43.72 -17.02 12.27
N SER A 57 45.04 -16.89 12.31
CA SER A 57 45.71 -15.61 12.60
C SER A 57 45.87 -14.74 11.35
N VAL A 58 45.91 -13.41 11.54
CA VAL A 58 46.20 -12.44 10.46
C VAL A 58 47.55 -12.74 9.79
N ASP A 59 48.56 -13.10 10.58
CA ASP A 59 49.91 -13.43 10.08
C ASP A 59 49.92 -14.65 9.15
N SER A 60 48.99 -15.60 9.35
CA SER A 60 48.88 -16.79 8.49
C SER A 60 48.26 -16.51 7.12
N MET A 61 47.61 -15.36 6.94
CA MET A 61 46.81 -15.07 5.73
C MET A 61 47.66 -15.00 4.45
N ALA A 62 48.90 -14.50 4.53
CA ALA A 62 49.81 -14.46 3.38
C ALA A 62 50.19 -15.87 2.91
N ALA A 63 50.57 -16.76 3.82
CA ALA A 63 50.88 -18.15 3.48
C ALA A 63 49.65 -18.91 2.94
N ARG A 64 48.46 -18.63 3.48
CA ARG A 64 47.19 -19.16 2.94
C ARG A 64 46.90 -18.66 1.54
N HIS A 65 47.17 -17.38 1.26
CA HIS A 65 47.05 -16.82 -0.08
C HIS A 65 47.94 -17.57 -1.08
N ASP A 66 49.23 -17.71 -0.75
CA ASP A 66 50.22 -18.33 -1.62
C ASP A 66 49.91 -19.81 -1.89
N SER A 67 49.36 -20.51 -0.88
CA SER A 67 48.89 -21.89 -0.98
C SER A 67 47.46 -22.03 -1.55
N LYS A 68 46.83 -20.94 -1.98
CA LYS A 68 45.47 -20.90 -2.55
C LYS A 68 44.38 -21.41 -1.60
N GLN A 69 44.58 -21.31 -0.29
CA GLN A 69 43.61 -21.67 0.75
C GLN A 69 42.69 -20.49 1.08
N PHE A 70 41.78 -20.18 0.16
CA PHE A 70 40.95 -18.97 0.26
C PHE A 70 39.69 -19.11 1.14
N GLN A 71 39.20 -20.32 1.37
CA GLN A 71 38.09 -20.58 2.29
C GLN A 71 38.61 -20.57 3.73
N PHE A 72 37.81 -20.06 4.68
CA PHE A 72 38.10 -20.18 6.11
C PHE A 72 37.83 -21.60 6.60
N ILE A 73 36.63 -22.12 6.31
CA ILE A 73 36.25 -23.52 6.60
C ILE A 73 35.49 -24.09 5.40
N THR A 74 35.91 -25.29 4.98
CA THR A 74 35.24 -26.06 3.92
C THR A 74 34.62 -27.32 4.51
N PHE A 75 33.30 -27.43 4.40
CA PHE A 75 32.51 -28.61 4.76
C PHE A 75 32.41 -29.55 3.54
N SER A 76 33.44 -30.37 3.35
CA SER A 76 33.55 -31.31 2.22
C SER A 76 33.00 -32.71 2.51
N GLY A 77 32.81 -33.05 3.79
CA GLY A 77 32.22 -34.33 4.18
C GLY A 77 30.77 -34.49 3.76
N ASN A 78 30.33 -35.73 3.59
CA ASN A 78 28.95 -36.07 3.24
C ASN A 78 28.19 -36.66 4.43
N GLU A 79 26.86 -36.65 4.36
CA GLU A 79 25.99 -37.36 5.32
C GLU A 79 26.23 -36.96 6.78
N ASN A 80 26.58 -35.69 7.02
CA ASN A 80 26.79 -35.18 8.36
C ASN A 80 25.57 -34.43 8.89
N VAL A 81 25.44 -34.42 10.21
CA VAL A 81 24.53 -33.53 10.95
C VAL A 81 25.37 -32.62 11.84
N PHE A 82 25.38 -31.32 11.54
CA PHE A 82 26.02 -30.28 12.35
C PHE A 82 24.98 -29.59 13.24
N LYS A 83 25.06 -29.82 14.55
CA LYS A 83 24.25 -29.14 15.58
C LYS A 83 25.04 -27.98 16.15
N LEU A 84 24.64 -26.77 15.79
CA LEU A 84 25.31 -25.50 16.04
C LEU A 84 24.36 -24.48 16.71
N ASP A 85 23.34 -24.97 17.41
CA ASP A 85 22.40 -24.13 18.14
C ASP A 85 23.13 -23.33 19.24
N GLY A 86 22.95 -22.01 19.24
CA GLY A 86 23.66 -21.11 20.17
C GLY A 86 25.14 -20.87 19.85
N VAL A 87 25.65 -21.34 18.70
CA VAL A 87 27.00 -21.06 18.22
C VAL A 87 27.02 -19.77 17.42
N GLU A 88 27.95 -18.87 17.75
CA GLU A 88 28.30 -17.69 16.95
C GLU A 88 29.77 -17.72 16.55
N ILE A 89 30.07 -17.61 15.25
CA ILE A 89 31.43 -17.37 14.74
C ILE A 89 31.60 -15.87 14.49
N GLU A 90 32.50 -15.23 15.23
CA GLU A 90 32.86 -13.83 15.01
C GLU A 90 34.00 -13.74 13.99
N VAL A 91 33.74 -13.10 12.86
CA VAL A 91 34.71 -12.95 11.77
C VAL A 91 35.24 -11.51 11.74
N ASP A 92 36.54 -11.36 11.93
CA ASP A 92 37.21 -10.07 11.73
C ASP A 92 37.49 -9.83 10.24
N ASN A 93 36.99 -8.74 9.69
CA ASN A 93 37.24 -8.35 8.30
C ASN A 93 38.73 -8.01 8.03
N GLU A 94 39.58 -7.88 9.05
CA GLU A 94 41.03 -7.82 8.89
C GLU A 94 41.60 -9.10 8.27
N LEU A 95 41.11 -10.28 8.66
CA LEU A 95 41.52 -11.57 8.08
C LEU A 95 41.30 -11.58 6.57
N ARG A 96 40.13 -11.08 6.14
CA ARG A 96 39.75 -10.97 4.72
C ARG A 96 40.67 -10.03 3.95
N SER A 97 40.97 -8.87 4.56
CA SER A 97 41.83 -7.86 3.94
C SER A 97 43.27 -8.36 3.79
N ALA A 98 43.77 -9.11 4.78
CA ALA A 98 45.07 -9.74 4.75
C ALA A 98 45.15 -10.92 3.77
N LEU A 99 44.08 -11.73 3.65
CA LEU A 99 44.04 -12.89 2.75
C LEU A 99 44.06 -12.52 1.27
N LYS A 100 43.57 -11.33 0.90
CA LYS A 100 43.54 -10.83 -0.50
C LYS A 100 43.01 -11.87 -1.49
N ALA A 101 41.96 -12.60 -1.10
CA ALA A 101 41.41 -13.67 -1.92
C ALA A 101 41.01 -13.15 -3.33
N PRO A 102 41.27 -13.92 -4.40
CA PRO A 102 40.83 -13.57 -5.75
C PRO A 102 39.31 -13.45 -5.85
N LEU A 103 38.86 -12.86 -6.96
CA LEU A 103 37.43 -12.64 -7.24
C LEU A 103 36.61 -13.93 -7.07
N HIS A 104 35.47 -13.85 -6.37
CA HIS A 104 34.48 -14.93 -6.20
C HIS A 104 34.92 -16.14 -5.37
N ASN A 105 35.79 -15.94 -4.37
CA ASN A 105 36.08 -16.97 -3.36
C ASN A 105 35.20 -16.75 -2.12
N SER A 106 34.20 -17.61 -1.92
CA SER A 106 33.36 -17.61 -0.71
C SER A 106 34.13 -18.11 0.51
N GLU A 107 33.71 -17.65 1.69
CA GLU A 107 34.50 -17.76 2.92
C GLU A 107 34.23 -19.06 3.68
N PHE A 108 32.96 -19.35 3.95
CA PHE A 108 32.50 -20.66 4.39
C PHE A 108 31.90 -21.39 3.20
N LEU A 109 32.25 -22.66 3.01
CA LEU A 109 31.85 -23.41 1.81
C LEU A 109 31.42 -24.82 2.15
N ILE A 110 30.20 -25.21 1.76
CA ILE A 110 29.77 -26.62 1.73
C ILE A 110 30.02 -27.14 0.32
N THR A 111 30.84 -28.19 0.20
CA THR A 111 31.01 -28.94 -1.06
C THR A 111 30.44 -30.35 -0.98
N GLY A 112 30.35 -30.93 0.22
CA GLY A 112 29.73 -32.23 0.45
C GLY A 112 28.21 -32.23 0.27
N SER A 113 27.62 -33.43 0.26
CA SER A 113 26.20 -33.67 0.01
C SER A 113 25.52 -34.37 1.17
N ASN A 114 24.18 -34.33 1.21
CA ASN A 114 23.36 -34.92 2.26
C ASN A 114 23.68 -34.42 3.67
N ASN A 115 24.15 -33.17 3.80
CA ASN A 115 24.45 -32.60 5.11
C ASN A 115 23.25 -31.82 5.66
N THR A 116 23.06 -31.89 6.97
CA THR A 116 22.09 -31.06 7.70
C THR A 116 22.82 -30.16 8.69
N PHE A 117 22.51 -28.86 8.66
CA PHE A 117 22.97 -27.88 9.63
C PHE A 117 21.77 -27.34 10.42
N SER A 118 21.88 -27.29 11.75
CA SER A 118 20.90 -26.66 12.63
C SER A 118 21.56 -25.62 13.54
N GLY A 119 21.12 -24.37 13.45
CA GLY A 119 21.77 -23.25 14.12
C GLY A 119 23.08 -22.85 13.44
N LEU A 120 23.67 -21.76 13.94
CA LEU A 120 24.90 -21.07 13.53
C LEU A 120 24.60 -19.60 13.21
N THR A 121 25.26 -18.71 13.95
CA THR A 121 25.38 -17.30 13.59
C THR A 121 26.79 -17.02 13.08
N ILE A 122 26.93 -16.32 11.96
CA ILE A 122 28.21 -15.76 11.51
C ILE A 122 28.08 -14.24 11.56
N ARG A 123 28.89 -13.59 12.39
CA ARG A 123 28.86 -12.13 12.58
C ARG A 123 30.18 -11.50 12.20
N TYR A 124 30.13 -10.54 11.27
CA TYR A 124 31.31 -9.80 10.83
C TYR A 124 31.51 -8.51 11.64
N LYS A 125 32.77 -8.19 11.95
CA LYS A 125 33.19 -6.89 12.51
C LYS A 125 34.25 -6.23 11.61
N GLY A 126 34.43 -4.91 11.76
CA GLY A 126 35.35 -4.11 10.94
C GLY A 126 34.82 -3.79 9.53
N GLU A 127 35.56 -2.96 8.78
CA GLU A 127 35.19 -2.48 7.44
C GLU A 127 36.00 -3.10 6.29
N GLY A 128 36.84 -4.12 6.58
CA GLY A 128 37.69 -4.77 5.59
C GLY A 128 36.92 -5.34 4.39
N THR A 129 37.60 -5.45 3.25
CA THR A 129 36.97 -5.68 1.94
C THR A 129 37.63 -6.77 1.13
N THR A 130 36.86 -7.47 0.30
CA THR A 130 37.36 -8.46 -0.67
C THR A 130 36.73 -8.25 -2.05
N PHE A 131 37.27 -8.92 -3.07
CA PHE A 131 36.69 -8.88 -4.41
C PHE A 131 35.54 -9.87 -4.53
N GLY A 132 34.33 -9.47 -4.13
CA GLY A 132 33.09 -10.16 -4.51
C GLY A 132 32.92 -11.58 -3.96
N SER A 133 33.15 -11.77 -2.65
CA SER A 133 32.87 -13.02 -1.93
C SER A 133 31.44 -13.11 -1.40
N ALA A 134 30.98 -14.33 -1.14
CA ALA A 134 29.85 -14.60 -0.25
C ALA A 134 30.37 -15.05 1.12
N ALA A 135 29.69 -14.63 2.19
CA ALA A 135 29.96 -15.10 3.53
C ALA A 135 29.82 -16.63 3.62
N PHE A 136 28.75 -17.18 3.05
CA PHE A 136 28.50 -18.62 3.08
C PHE A 136 28.04 -19.12 1.70
N ALA A 137 28.67 -20.17 1.18
CA ALA A 137 28.26 -20.84 -0.04
C ALA A 137 27.85 -22.30 0.20
N VAL A 138 26.74 -22.70 -0.41
CA VAL A 138 26.16 -24.04 -0.32
C VAL A 138 26.18 -24.69 -1.69
N GLY A 139 27.19 -25.55 -1.89
CA GLY A 139 27.29 -26.47 -3.01
C GLY A 139 26.70 -27.83 -2.68
N GLY A 140 27.18 -28.86 -3.38
CA GLY A 140 26.76 -30.26 -3.20
C GLY A 140 25.30 -30.51 -3.57
N LYS A 141 24.79 -31.68 -3.17
CA LYS A 141 23.38 -32.08 -3.37
C LYS A 141 22.70 -32.32 -2.03
N ASP A 142 21.40 -32.05 -1.99
CA ASP A 142 20.51 -32.50 -0.90
C ASP A 142 20.91 -31.97 0.48
N ASN A 143 21.52 -30.78 0.53
CA ASN A 143 21.90 -30.11 1.77
C ASN A 143 20.72 -29.35 2.39
N VAL A 144 20.60 -29.43 3.71
CA VAL A 144 19.55 -28.76 4.50
C VAL A 144 20.17 -27.83 5.51
N LEU A 145 19.78 -26.55 5.48
CA LEU A 145 20.21 -25.53 6.42
C LEU A 145 19.00 -25.04 7.21
N LYS A 146 19.08 -25.06 8.55
CA LYS A 146 18.03 -24.62 9.46
C LYS A 146 18.58 -23.58 10.43
N ASN A 147 17.87 -22.48 10.64
CA ASN A 147 18.21 -21.45 11.64
C ASN A 147 19.61 -20.82 11.45
N ILE A 148 20.08 -20.68 10.21
CA ILE A 148 21.37 -20.02 9.92
C ILE A 148 21.17 -18.52 9.94
N THR A 149 22.00 -17.78 10.69
CA THR A 149 21.97 -16.32 10.73
C THR A 149 23.29 -15.72 10.24
N LEU A 150 23.25 -14.88 9.21
CA LEU A 150 24.42 -14.15 8.71
C LEU A 150 24.24 -12.65 9.00
N ARG A 151 25.19 -12.05 9.72
CA ARG A 151 25.28 -10.60 9.93
C ARG A 151 26.48 -10.07 9.15
N VAL A 152 26.24 -9.78 7.88
CA VAL A 152 27.27 -9.46 6.88
C VAL A 152 27.63 -7.98 6.97
N LYS A 153 28.94 -7.68 7.01
CA LYS A 153 29.47 -6.31 7.08
C LYS A 153 30.75 -6.20 6.24
N GLY A 154 31.04 -4.99 5.75
CA GLY A 154 32.31 -4.66 5.08
C GLY A 154 32.23 -4.85 3.56
N SER A 155 32.16 -3.72 2.85
CA SER A 155 32.19 -3.62 1.39
C SER A 155 32.58 -2.20 0.99
N PHE A 156 33.04 -1.99 -0.23
CA PHE A 156 33.38 -0.65 -0.72
C PHE A 156 32.98 -0.44 -2.19
N PRO A 157 32.52 0.77 -2.57
CA PRO A 157 31.95 1.77 -1.69
C PRO A 157 30.63 1.24 -1.07
N TYR A 158 30.35 1.62 0.18
CA TYR A 158 29.08 1.37 0.84
C TYR A 158 28.36 2.69 1.07
N GLY A 159 27.03 2.70 1.04
CA GLY A 159 26.25 3.92 1.27
C GLY A 159 25.65 4.57 0.01
N TYR A 160 25.92 4.05 -1.20
CA TYR A 160 25.40 4.57 -2.48
C TYR A 160 24.63 3.56 -3.32
N GLY A 161 24.44 2.34 -2.77
CA GLY A 161 23.86 1.23 -3.51
C GLY A 161 24.67 0.92 -4.76
N ASP A 162 24.01 1.00 -5.92
CA ASP A 162 24.64 0.79 -7.20
C ASP A 162 24.73 2.00 -8.11
N TYR A 163 24.56 3.22 -7.58
CA TYR A 163 24.70 4.43 -8.38
C TYR A 163 26.10 4.59 -8.98
N LEU A 164 27.14 4.25 -8.20
CA LEU A 164 28.54 4.30 -8.63
C LEU A 164 28.90 3.12 -9.57
N GLY A 165 27.91 2.29 -9.93
CA GLY A 165 28.02 1.22 -10.91
C GLY A 165 28.31 -0.16 -10.34
N LYS A 166 28.55 -1.13 -11.23
CA LYS A 166 28.94 -2.50 -10.91
C LYS A 166 29.87 -3.01 -12.01
N GLY A 167 30.85 -3.83 -11.65
CA GLY A 167 31.74 -4.46 -12.63
C GLY A 167 32.59 -3.44 -13.42
N PRO A 168 32.95 -3.74 -14.69
CA PRO A 168 33.93 -2.97 -15.45
C PRO A 168 33.54 -1.52 -15.76
N LYS A 169 32.24 -1.18 -15.77
CA LYS A 169 31.73 0.16 -16.12
C LYS A 169 31.39 1.01 -14.89
N SER A 170 32.05 0.76 -13.76
CA SER A 170 31.79 1.49 -12.51
C SER A 170 32.56 2.81 -12.44
N VAL A 171 31.95 3.83 -11.83
CA VAL A 171 32.61 5.09 -11.45
C VAL A 171 33.68 4.81 -10.39
N VAL A 172 33.31 4.00 -9.39
CA VAL A 172 34.22 3.53 -8.33
C VAL A 172 34.24 2.01 -8.33
N LYS A 173 35.42 1.40 -8.28
CA LYS A 173 35.55 -0.07 -8.32
C LYS A 173 34.94 -0.70 -7.06
N HIS A 174 33.94 -1.57 -7.26
CA HIS A 174 33.23 -2.21 -6.17
C HIS A 174 33.94 -3.45 -5.63
N LYS A 175 33.95 -3.57 -4.31
CA LYS A 175 34.39 -4.70 -3.49
C LYS A 175 33.19 -5.18 -2.68
N LYS A 176 32.39 -6.04 -3.30
CA LYS A 176 31.12 -6.52 -2.74
C LYS A 176 31.33 -7.61 -1.69
N HIS A 177 30.36 -7.71 -0.79
CA HIS A 177 30.27 -8.80 0.17
C HIS A 177 28.81 -9.24 0.29
N SER A 178 28.51 -10.43 -0.23
CA SER A 178 27.17 -11.04 -0.22
C SER A 178 27.00 -11.99 0.98
N GLY A 179 25.77 -12.33 1.31
CA GLY A 179 25.44 -13.31 2.35
C GLY A 179 25.60 -14.75 1.88
N LEU A 180 24.49 -15.38 1.50
CA LEU A 180 24.39 -16.80 1.23
C LEU A 180 24.26 -17.09 -0.28
N LEU A 181 25.27 -17.75 -0.84
CA LEU A 181 25.30 -18.24 -2.21
C LEU A 181 24.83 -19.70 -2.27
N ILE A 182 23.90 -20.02 -3.16
CA ILE A 182 23.50 -21.40 -3.47
C ILE A 182 24.01 -21.78 -4.85
N THR A 183 24.88 -22.79 -4.90
CA THR A 183 25.37 -23.42 -6.14
C THR A 183 24.91 -24.87 -6.26
N GLY A 184 24.47 -25.49 -5.16
CA GLY A 184 24.03 -26.88 -5.08
C GLY A 184 22.63 -27.16 -5.61
N THR A 185 22.32 -28.45 -5.74
CA THR A 185 21.01 -28.95 -6.18
C THR A 185 20.20 -29.47 -5.00
N ASN A 186 18.89 -29.24 -5.00
CA ASN A 186 17.96 -29.64 -3.95
C ASN A 186 18.33 -29.10 -2.56
N THR A 187 18.90 -27.89 -2.51
CA THR A 187 19.21 -27.19 -1.26
C THR A 187 17.95 -26.65 -0.62
N LYS A 188 17.76 -26.95 0.67
CA LYS A 188 16.61 -26.49 1.46
C LYS A 188 17.07 -25.58 2.60
N LEU A 189 16.44 -24.42 2.72
CA LEU A 189 16.72 -23.42 3.74
C LEU A 189 15.45 -23.17 4.53
N TYR A 190 15.53 -23.34 5.85
CA TYR A 190 14.43 -23.14 6.79
C TYR A 190 14.84 -22.09 7.83
N ALA A 191 14.02 -21.07 8.03
CA ALA A 191 14.23 -20.03 9.04
C ALA A 191 15.64 -19.40 9.01
N CYS A 192 16.21 -19.26 7.80
CA CYS A 192 17.53 -18.67 7.62
C CYS A 192 17.42 -17.15 7.47
N ASN A 193 18.28 -16.41 8.16
CA ASN A 193 18.22 -14.95 8.27
C ASN A 193 19.53 -14.33 7.77
N VAL A 194 19.45 -13.33 6.89
CA VAL A 194 20.63 -12.61 6.37
C VAL A 194 20.43 -11.11 6.53
N PHE A 195 21.28 -10.49 7.33
CA PHE A 195 21.31 -9.05 7.60
C PHE A 195 22.52 -8.44 6.87
N MET A 196 22.23 -7.54 5.93
CA MET A 196 23.20 -6.90 5.06
C MET A 196 23.54 -5.50 5.58
N ARG A 197 24.78 -5.33 6.04
CA ARG A 197 25.47 -4.04 6.26
C ARG A 197 26.65 -3.94 5.29
N SER A 198 26.41 -4.38 4.05
CA SER A 198 27.34 -4.42 2.93
C SER A 198 26.60 -4.35 1.60
N LEU A 199 27.31 -3.96 0.54
CA LEU A 199 26.83 -4.06 -0.83
C LEU A 199 27.03 -5.49 -1.34
N GLY A 200 25.92 -6.20 -1.53
CA GLY A 200 25.88 -7.57 -2.05
C GLY A 200 24.47 -8.15 -1.96
N HIS A 201 24.29 -9.37 -2.44
CA HIS A 201 23.02 -10.10 -2.32
C HIS A 201 22.88 -10.73 -0.93
N ALA A 202 21.66 -10.82 -0.40
CA ALA A 202 21.39 -11.59 0.82
C ALA A 202 21.37 -13.10 0.51
N PHE A 203 20.40 -13.56 -0.28
CA PHE A 203 20.35 -14.91 -0.84
C PHE A 203 20.44 -14.86 -2.36
N PHE A 204 21.34 -15.64 -2.95
CA PHE A 204 21.45 -15.69 -4.39
C PHE A 204 21.86 -17.06 -4.92
N ILE A 205 21.30 -17.43 -6.08
CA ILE A 205 21.43 -18.74 -6.68
C ILE A 205 22.19 -18.61 -8.00
N GLN A 206 23.37 -19.23 -8.07
CA GLN A 206 24.21 -19.31 -9.27
C GLN A 206 24.60 -20.77 -9.51
N GLY A 207 23.99 -21.41 -10.52
CA GLY A 207 24.19 -22.84 -10.81
C GLY A 207 23.25 -23.79 -10.06
N GLY A 208 22.69 -23.38 -8.92
CA GLY A 208 21.78 -24.22 -8.14
C GLY A 208 20.44 -24.51 -8.84
N SER A 209 19.82 -25.64 -8.47
CA SER A 209 18.52 -26.08 -8.98
C SER A 209 17.64 -26.70 -7.90
N ASN A 210 16.33 -26.53 -8.00
CA ASN A 210 15.36 -26.98 -6.99
C ASN A 210 15.66 -26.42 -5.58
N THR A 211 15.93 -25.11 -5.50
CA THR A 211 16.18 -24.43 -4.23
C THR A 211 14.85 -24.13 -3.53
N TYR A 212 14.78 -24.44 -2.23
CA TYR A 212 13.59 -24.25 -1.40
C TYR A 212 13.90 -23.34 -0.21
N PHE A 213 13.10 -22.28 -0.05
CA PHE A 213 13.14 -21.39 1.11
C PHE A 213 11.81 -21.45 1.85
N GLU A 214 11.86 -21.55 3.17
CA GLU A 214 10.70 -21.44 4.07
C GLU A 214 11.07 -20.61 5.29
N ASP A 215 10.21 -19.65 5.65
CA ASP A 215 10.36 -18.74 6.78
C ASP A 215 11.69 -17.96 6.79
N CYS A 216 12.30 -17.74 5.62
CA CYS A 216 13.59 -17.06 5.52
C CYS A 216 13.44 -15.53 5.49
N TYR A 217 14.42 -14.82 6.08
CA TYR A 217 14.41 -13.37 6.22
C TYR A 217 15.66 -12.72 5.61
N ALA A 218 15.47 -11.71 4.76
CA ALA A 218 16.55 -10.88 4.24
C ALA A 218 16.32 -9.42 4.63
N GLU A 219 17.30 -8.78 5.26
CA GLU A 219 17.22 -7.36 5.62
C GLU A 219 18.46 -6.58 5.19
N GLY A 220 18.22 -5.41 4.60
CA GLY A 220 19.25 -4.49 4.18
C GLY A 220 19.24 -3.16 4.93
N GLN A 221 19.71 -2.13 4.25
CA GLN A 221 19.59 -0.73 4.65
C GLN A 221 19.25 0.11 3.42
N ILE A 222 18.52 1.19 3.66
CA ILE A 222 18.15 2.20 2.68
C ILE A 222 18.62 3.58 3.16
N ARG A 223 18.82 4.51 2.24
CA ARG A 223 19.26 5.89 2.52
C ARG A 223 18.62 6.86 1.53
N PRO A 224 18.09 8.00 1.98
CA PRO A 224 17.64 9.07 1.08
C PRO A 224 18.80 9.57 0.21
N THR A 225 18.56 9.80 -1.07
CA THR A 225 19.58 10.35 -1.97
C THR A 225 20.00 11.76 -1.59
N ASP A 226 19.10 12.54 -0.97
CA ASP A 226 19.42 13.88 -0.46
C ASP A 226 20.50 13.85 0.62
N GLN A 227 20.55 12.79 1.45
CA GLN A 227 21.64 12.60 2.40
C GLN A 227 22.96 12.21 1.73
N MET A 228 22.93 11.58 0.56
CA MET A 228 24.14 11.32 -0.22
C MET A 228 24.66 12.64 -0.80
N LEU A 229 23.78 13.44 -1.39
CA LEU A 229 24.10 14.72 -2.02
C LEU A 229 24.61 15.79 -1.02
N ALA A 230 24.29 15.64 0.27
CA ALA A 230 24.78 16.53 1.33
C ALA A 230 26.22 16.21 1.80
N GLU A 231 26.83 15.13 1.30
CA GLU A 231 28.20 14.79 1.68
C GLU A 231 29.22 15.81 1.18
N VAL A 232 30.26 16.04 1.96
CA VAL A 232 31.38 16.95 1.63
C VAL A 232 32.71 16.21 1.41
N SER A 233 32.65 14.87 1.41
CA SER A 233 33.80 13.97 1.26
C SER A 233 33.31 12.57 0.93
N GLY A 234 34.18 11.72 0.38
CA GLY A 234 33.89 10.31 0.12
C GLY A 234 33.57 10.02 -1.35
N PRO A 235 33.34 8.73 -1.70
CA PRO A 235 33.39 8.28 -3.08
C PRO A 235 32.38 8.94 -4.03
N ALA A 236 31.20 9.34 -3.56
CA ALA A 236 30.27 10.06 -4.43
C ALA A 236 30.69 11.52 -4.61
N PHE A 237 31.06 12.22 -3.53
CA PHE A 237 31.51 13.62 -3.57
C PHE A 237 32.76 13.79 -4.43
N GLU A 238 33.76 12.92 -4.28
CA GLU A 238 35.01 12.92 -5.07
C GLU A 238 34.80 12.70 -6.57
N HIS A 239 33.61 12.23 -6.95
CA HIS A 239 33.20 11.99 -8.33
C HIS A 239 31.97 12.82 -8.72
N ASP A 240 31.79 14.01 -8.13
CA ASP A 240 30.73 14.97 -8.45
C ASP A 240 29.31 14.36 -8.44
N PHE A 241 29.09 13.40 -7.54
CA PHE A 241 27.86 12.62 -7.42
C PHE A 241 27.43 11.95 -8.74
N ALA A 242 28.40 11.56 -9.57
CA ALA A 242 28.15 10.86 -10.82
C ALA A 242 27.40 9.54 -10.59
N SER A 243 26.56 9.18 -11.57
CA SER A 243 25.87 7.90 -11.62
C SER A 243 26.11 7.22 -12.97
N VAL A 244 26.16 5.89 -12.98
CA VAL A 244 26.15 5.13 -14.24
C VAL A 244 24.78 5.15 -14.94
N TYR A 245 23.73 5.56 -14.25
CA TYR A 245 22.35 5.57 -14.74
C TYR A 245 21.91 6.98 -15.15
N ARG A 246 21.04 7.06 -16.17
CA ARG A 246 20.46 8.33 -16.61
C ARG A 246 19.16 8.57 -15.86
N ASN A 247 19.08 9.68 -15.14
CA ASN A 247 17.89 10.06 -14.38
C ASN A 247 16.82 10.73 -15.26
N TYR A 248 15.67 11.06 -14.65
CA TYR A 248 14.55 11.73 -15.33
C TYR A 248 14.87 13.14 -15.86
N ASP A 249 15.90 13.82 -15.34
CA ASP A 249 16.40 15.10 -15.87
C ASP A 249 17.36 14.90 -17.06
N GLY A 250 17.52 13.66 -17.52
CA GLY A 250 18.43 13.30 -18.60
C GLY A 250 19.91 13.27 -18.20
N LYS A 251 20.25 13.46 -16.92
CA LYS A 251 21.63 13.54 -16.41
C LYS A 251 22.11 12.20 -15.85
N LYS A 252 23.44 12.03 -15.78
CA LYS A 252 24.10 10.86 -15.17
C LYS A 252 24.67 11.21 -13.79
N THR A 253 23.79 11.66 -12.91
CA THR A 253 24.10 12.06 -11.54
C THR A 253 23.07 11.49 -10.57
N ILE A 254 23.46 11.30 -9.31
CA ILE A 254 22.54 10.90 -8.24
C ILE A 254 21.43 11.97 -8.14
N PRO A 255 20.15 11.60 -8.27
CA PRO A 255 19.05 12.57 -8.22
C PRO A 255 18.52 12.76 -6.80
N SER A 256 17.93 13.92 -6.53
CA SER A 256 17.27 14.24 -5.25
C SER A 256 15.86 13.63 -5.11
N GLY A 257 15.43 13.40 -3.88
CA GLY A 257 14.07 12.97 -3.53
C GLY A 257 13.76 11.50 -3.79
N TYR A 258 14.77 10.62 -3.78
CA TYR A 258 14.60 9.17 -3.89
C TYR A 258 15.14 8.46 -2.66
N MET A 259 14.68 7.22 -2.44
CA MET A 259 15.23 6.34 -1.42
C MET A 259 16.04 5.22 -2.09
N LYS A 260 17.30 5.05 -1.67
CA LYS A 260 18.22 4.13 -2.30
C LYS A 260 18.61 3.00 -1.37
N SER A 261 18.58 1.76 -1.85
CA SER A 261 19.13 0.63 -1.11
C SER A 261 20.66 0.69 -1.06
N LEU A 262 21.25 0.28 0.06
CA LEU A 262 22.70 0.21 0.26
C LEU A 262 23.29 -1.19 -0.06
N ASN A 263 22.42 -2.09 -0.48
CA ASN A 263 22.66 -3.51 -0.69
C ASN A 263 22.09 -3.93 -2.07
N GLU A 264 22.13 -5.22 -2.40
CA GLU A 264 21.50 -5.74 -3.62
C GLU A 264 20.18 -6.48 -3.31
N CYS A 265 19.91 -7.60 -3.98
CA CYS A 265 18.62 -8.28 -3.84
C CYS A 265 18.54 -9.12 -2.55
N GLY A 266 17.34 -9.23 -1.99
CA GLY A 266 16.97 -10.17 -0.93
C GLY A 266 17.11 -11.60 -1.40
N PHE A 267 16.33 -11.98 -2.40
CA PHE A 267 16.36 -13.31 -3.02
C PHE A 267 16.61 -13.17 -4.52
N ARG A 268 17.66 -13.80 -5.05
CA ARG A 268 18.09 -13.64 -6.45
C ARG A 268 18.32 -14.96 -7.16
N THR A 269 17.79 -15.10 -8.38
CA THR A 269 18.18 -16.16 -9.32
C THR A 269 19.02 -15.63 -10.46
N TYR A 270 20.12 -16.31 -10.75
CA TYR A 270 20.84 -16.24 -12.03
C TYR A 270 20.71 -17.55 -12.84
N ALA A 271 20.23 -18.63 -12.21
CA ALA A 271 20.18 -19.98 -12.78
C ALA A 271 18.84 -20.32 -13.47
N THR A 272 18.81 -21.47 -14.16
CA THR A 272 17.67 -22.00 -14.93
C THR A 272 16.73 -22.93 -14.14
N GLY A 273 17.08 -23.24 -12.89
CA GLY A 273 16.38 -24.20 -12.04
C GLY A 273 15.16 -23.61 -11.31
N LYS A 274 14.26 -24.49 -10.87
CA LYS A 274 13.06 -24.14 -10.09
C LYS A 274 13.45 -23.58 -8.72
N VAL A 275 12.75 -22.53 -8.29
CA VAL A 275 12.86 -21.97 -6.94
C VAL A 275 11.49 -21.92 -6.28
N THR A 276 11.42 -22.32 -5.02
CA THR A 276 10.23 -22.19 -4.19
C THR A 276 10.55 -21.32 -2.97
N ALA A 277 9.72 -20.31 -2.69
CA ALA A 277 9.80 -19.49 -1.50
C ALA A 277 8.44 -19.44 -0.80
N ILE A 278 8.39 -19.79 0.49
CA ILE A 278 7.18 -19.79 1.30
C ILE A 278 7.43 -18.98 2.55
N ASN A 279 6.51 -18.08 2.93
CA ASN A 279 6.59 -17.27 4.15
C ASN A 279 7.90 -16.46 4.27
N CYS A 280 8.54 -16.12 3.15
CA CYS A 280 9.80 -15.41 3.16
C CYS A 280 9.57 -13.90 3.20
N THR A 281 10.43 -13.18 3.90
CA THR A 281 10.36 -11.71 4.00
C THR A 281 11.64 -11.06 3.53
N ALA A 282 11.52 -10.00 2.74
CA ALA A 282 12.63 -9.14 2.35
C ALA A 282 12.35 -7.69 2.77
N LYS A 283 13.27 -7.07 3.51
CA LYS A 283 13.10 -5.72 4.05
C LYS A 283 14.29 -4.82 3.71
N TYR A 284 14.05 -3.58 3.30
CA TYR A 284 15.11 -2.61 2.97
C TYR A 284 16.12 -3.12 1.91
N MET A 285 15.66 -3.98 1.00
CA MET A 285 16.48 -4.56 -0.06
C MET A 285 16.38 -3.73 -1.36
N ARG A 286 17.37 -3.86 -2.25
CA ARG A 286 17.30 -3.26 -3.60
C ARG A 286 16.15 -3.82 -4.42
N VAL A 287 16.01 -5.13 -4.34
CA VAL A 287 14.86 -5.88 -4.83
C VAL A 287 14.57 -6.92 -3.77
N GLY A 288 13.35 -6.98 -3.25
CA GLY A 288 12.96 -8.02 -2.30
C GLY A 288 13.16 -9.41 -2.92
N PHE A 289 12.43 -9.68 -4.01
CA PHE A 289 12.47 -10.94 -4.73
C PHE A 289 12.77 -10.72 -6.22
N ALA A 290 13.98 -11.05 -6.64
CA ALA A 290 14.44 -10.95 -8.03
C ALA A 290 14.56 -12.35 -8.65
N LEU A 291 13.42 -13.00 -8.89
CA LEU A 291 13.31 -14.43 -9.18
C LEU A 291 12.74 -14.74 -10.57
N ALA A 292 13.28 -15.78 -11.19
CA ALA A 292 12.77 -16.35 -12.44
C ALA A 292 12.43 -17.82 -12.26
N LYS A 293 11.41 -18.34 -12.99
CA LYS A 293 10.95 -19.75 -12.88
C LYS A 293 10.67 -20.15 -11.43
N ALA A 294 9.95 -19.29 -10.72
CA ALA A 294 9.79 -19.37 -9.28
C ALA A 294 8.32 -19.53 -8.86
N SER A 295 8.11 -20.20 -7.74
CA SER A 295 6.84 -20.27 -7.03
C SER A 295 6.99 -19.59 -5.67
N LEU A 296 6.20 -18.55 -5.43
CA LEU A 296 6.18 -17.79 -4.19
C LEU A 296 4.79 -17.92 -3.56
N SER A 297 4.75 -18.18 -2.25
CA SER A 297 3.52 -18.18 -1.46
C SER A 297 3.72 -17.40 -0.17
N ASN A 298 2.79 -16.49 0.13
CA ASN A 298 2.80 -15.72 1.40
C ASN A 298 4.15 -15.01 1.67
N CYS A 299 4.80 -14.50 0.63
CA CYS A 299 6.06 -13.77 0.75
C CYS A 299 5.83 -12.27 0.85
N GLU A 300 6.70 -11.56 1.55
CA GLU A 300 6.54 -10.14 1.87
C GLU A 300 7.74 -9.29 1.48
N ALA A 301 7.51 -8.19 0.76
CA ALA A 301 8.53 -7.18 0.46
C ALA A 301 8.20 -5.85 1.14
N ILE A 302 9.02 -5.45 2.12
CA ILE A 302 8.75 -4.32 3.02
C ILE A 302 9.79 -3.23 2.80
N ASP A 303 9.33 -2.00 2.53
CA ASP A 303 10.17 -0.81 2.39
C ASP A 303 11.38 -1.02 1.46
N CYS A 304 11.22 -1.84 0.41
CA CYS A 304 12.29 -2.12 -0.54
C CYS A 304 12.38 -1.02 -1.60
N GLU A 305 13.57 -0.83 -2.19
CA GLU A 305 13.70 0.03 -3.38
C GLU A 305 12.81 -0.50 -4.51
N ARG A 306 12.65 -1.83 -4.61
CA ARG A 306 11.67 -2.52 -5.46
C ARG A 306 11.19 -3.78 -4.73
N GLY A 307 9.89 -4.08 -4.77
CA GLY A 307 9.35 -5.27 -4.11
C GLY A 307 9.73 -6.57 -4.85
N TYR A 308 9.18 -6.74 -6.04
CA TYR A 308 9.27 -7.96 -6.84
C TYR A 308 9.81 -7.65 -8.24
N TYR A 309 10.80 -8.41 -8.70
CA TYR A 309 11.18 -8.52 -10.10
C TYR A 309 11.02 -9.96 -10.55
N LEU A 310 9.94 -10.24 -11.29
CA LEU A 310 9.50 -11.59 -11.59
C LEU A 310 9.54 -11.88 -13.09
N ASN A 311 9.92 -13.12 -13.41
CA ASN A 311 9.96 -13.64 -14.77
C ASN A 311 9.52 -15.11 -14.80
N ASN A 312 8.46 -15.43 -15.53
CA ASN A 312 7.89 -16.79 -15.60
C ASN A 312 7.63 -17.35 -14.19
N ALA A 313 6.90 -16.61 -13.37
CA ALA A 313 6.71 -16.90 -11.96
C ALA A 313 5.23 -17.14 -11.60
N VAL A 314 5.01 -17.86 -10.51
CA VAL A 314 3.74 -17.94 -9.82
C VAL A 314 3.92 -17.28 -8.45
N ALA A 315 3.16 -16.23 -8.16
CA ALA A 315 3.14 -15.58 -6.85
C ALA A 315 1.72 -15.63 -6.31
N LYS A 316 1.51 -16.27 -5.17
CA LYS A 316 0.20 -16.43 -4.52
C LYS A 316 0.22 -15.79 -3.14
N ASP A 317 -0.81 -15.00 -2.83
CA ASP A 317 -0.98 -14.38 -1.52
C ASP A 317 0.27 -13.61 -1.05
N CYS A 318 1.05 -13.07 -1.98
CA CYS A 318 2.25 -12.30 -1.65
C CYS A 318 1.88 -10.82 -1.46
N ARG A 319 2.70 -10.06 -0.74
CA ARG A 319 2.39 -8.65 -0.44
C ARG A 319 3.62 -7.76 -0.41
N GLY A 320 3.44 -6.50 -0.76
CA GLY A 320 4.48 -5.50 -0.64
C GLY A 320 3.92 -4.09 -0.67
N ASP A 321 4.72 -3.11 -0.27
CA ASP A 321 4.38 -1.70 -0.47
C ASP A 321 4.98 -1.16 -1.77
N ALA A 322 4.56 0.07 -2.11
CA ALA A 322 5.20 0.90 -3.13
C ALA A 322 5.71 2.21 -2.48
N LYS A 323 6.35 2.10 -1.32
CA LYS A 323 6.71 3.27 -0.49
C LYS A 323 7.91 4.02 -1.03
N TYR A 324 8.94 3.29 -1.45
CA TYR A 324 10.23 3.81 -1.89
C TYR A 324 10.55 3.51 -3.36
N GLY A 325 9.82 2.59 -3.96
CA GLY A 325 9.79 2.33 -5.39
C GLY A 325 8.66 1.37 -5.73
N PRO A 326 8.66 0.74 -6.90
CA PRO A 326 7.54 -0.07 -7.35
C PRO A 326 7.38 -1.36 -6.54
N LEU A 327 6.13 -1.74 -6.33
CA LEU A 327 5.75 -3.07 -5.85
C LEU A 327 6.32 -4.14 -6.78
N MET A 328 6.17 -3.97 -8.11
CA MET A 328 6.56 -5.02 -9.06
C MET A 328 7.10 -4.51 -10.40
N TYR A 329 8.12 -5.18 -10.90
CA TYR A 329 8.45 -5.25 -12.32
C TYR A 329 8.20 -6.68 -12.83
N LEU A 330 7.28 -6.84 -13.78
CA LEU A 330 6.94 -8.13 -14.37
C LEU A 330 7.39 -8.19 -15.83
N VAL A 331 8.10 -9.26 -16.16
CA VAL A 331 8.60 -9.54 -17.51
C VAL A 331 8.42 -11.03 -17.85
N GLY A 332 8.80 -11.40 -19.07
CA GLY A 332 8.76 -12.79 -19.52
C GLY A 332 7.39 -13.17 -20.03
N ASN A 333 6.94 -14.39 -19.75
CA ASN A 333 5.66 -14.87 -20.25
C ASN A 333 4.91 -15.70 -19.18
N ASN A 334 3.60 -15.86 -19.36
CA ASN A 334 2.75 -16.85 -18.70
C ASN A 334 2.87 -16.89 -17.16
N SER A 335 3.10 -15.73 -16.54
CA SER A 335 3.19 -15.62 -15.08
C SER A 335 1.79 -15.46 -14.47
N GLN A 336 1.60 -16.03 -13.28
CA GLN A 336 0.36 -15.95 -12.51
C GLN A 336 0.65 -15.21 -11.21
N ILE A 337 0.18 -13.98 -11.10
CA ILE A 337 0.59 -13.06 -10.03
C ILE A 337 -0.64 -12.66 -9.23
N ASP A 338 -0.61 -12.88 -7.92
CA ASP A 338 -1.56 -12.33 -6.95
C ASP A 338 -0.79 -11.60 -5.85
N LEU A 339 -0.87 -10.26 -5.87
CA LEU A 339 -0.16 -9.38 -4.94
C LEU A 339 -1.12 -8.45 -4.20
N THR A 340 -0.90 -8.32 -2.90
CA THR A 340 -1.53 -7.29 -2.08
C THR A 340 -0.62 -6.06 -2.01
N LEU A 341 -1.15 -4.89 -2.41
CA LEU A 341 -0.51 -3.59 -2.24
C LEU A 341 -0.76 -3.08 -0.81
N MET A 342 0.30 -2.99 -0.02
CA MET A 342 0.27 -2.44 1.33
C MET A 342 0.19 -0.90 1.30
N PRO A 343 -0.41 -0.26 2.32
CA PRO A 343 -0.66 1.20 2.33
C PRO A 343 0.59 2.08 2.52
N GLY A 344 1.80 1.49 2.53
CA GLY A 344 3.05 2.21 2.78
C GLY A 344 3.27 3.36 1.79
N GLU A 345 3.35 4.59 2.31
CA GLU A 345 3.58 5.82 1.57
C GLU A 345 4.75 6.63 2.14
N SER A 346 5.35 7.47 1.29
CA SER A 346 6.36 8.44 1.66
C SER A 346 6.38 9.62 0.69
N ASP A 347 7.11 10.66 1.06
CA ASP A 347 7.37 11.82 0.20
C ASP A 347 8.40 11.53 -0.91
N MET A 348 9.00 10.33 -0.91
CA MET A 348 9.95 9.92 -1.94
C MET A 348 9.24 9.76 -3.30
N LYS A 349 9.98 10.04 -4.38
CA LYS A 349 9.52 9.89 -5.75
C LYS A 349 9.38 8.41 -6.10
N VAL A 350 8.17 8.03 -6.54
CA VAL A 350 7.84 6.71 -7.06
C VAL A 350 6.99 6.91 -8.32
N HIS A 351 7.43 6.32 -9.43
CA HIS A 351 6.84 6.59 -10.75
C HIS A 351 5.82 5.55 -11.21
N ALA A 352 5.82 4.37 -10.59
CA ALA A 352 4.87 3.30 -10.87
C ALA A 352 4.68 2.43 -9.63
N VAL A 353 3.47 1.92 -9.42
CA VAL A 353 3.23 0.78 -8.51
C VAL A 353 3.75 -0.49 -9.16
N ALA A 354 3.46 -0.70 -10.44
CA ALA A 354 3.97 -1.83 -11.18
C ALA A 354 4.23 -1.48 -12.64
N THR A 355 5.20 -2.16 -13.26
CA THR A 355 5.33 -2.21 -14.72
C THR A 355 5.15 -3.64 -15.20
N ILE A 356 4.39 -3.81 -16.27
CA ILE A 356 3.98 -5.11 -16.80
C ILE A 356 4.25 -5.13 -18.30
N CYS A 357 5.16 -6.01 -18.73
CA CYS A 357 5.41 -6.31 -20.13
C CYS A 357 5.65 -7.81 -20.33
N GLY A 358 5.73 -8.26 -21.58
CA GLY A 358 5.82 -9.68 -21.90
C GLY A 358 4.52 -10.22 -22.48
N SER A 359 4.19 -11.49 -22.23
CA SER A 359 2.94 -12.04 -22.78
C SER A 359 2.26 -13.11 -21.94
N GLY A 360 0.94 -13.25 -22.08
CA GLY A 360 0.18 -14.32 -21.43
C GLY A 360 0.09 -14.23 -19.90
N HIS A 361 0.40 -13.07 -19.32
CA HIS A 361 0.37 -12.87 -17.88
C HIS A 361 -1.08 -12.77 -17.37
N ASN A 362 -1.33 -13.31 -16.18
CA ASN A 362 -2.53 -13.04 -15.40
C ASN A 362 -2.09 -12.38 -14.08
N VAL A 363 -2.53 -11.15 -13.86
CA VAL A 363 -2.04 -10.30 -12.77
C VAL A 363 -3.21 -9.78 -11.95
N SER A 364 -3.21 -10.07 -10.65
CA SER A 364 -4.09 -9.53 -9.64
C SER A 364 -3.30 -8.62 -8.70
N ILE A 365 -3.74 -7.38 -8.54
CA ILE A 365 -3.23 -6.43 -7.54
C ILE A 365 -4.42 -5.98 -6.69
N LYS A 366 -4.37 -6.25 -5.38
CA LYS A 366 -5.46 -6.01 -4.44
C LYS A 366 -5.09 -5.07 -3.29
N ASN A 367 -6.10 -4.42 -2.71
CA ASN A 367 -5.92 -3.61 -1.51
C ASN A 367 -5.54 -4.48 -0.31
N SER A 368 -4.81 -3.90 0.63
CA SER A 368 -4.59 -4.51 1.95
C SER A 368 -5.82 -4.30 2.85
N ASP A 369 -6.11 -5.31 3.68
CA ASP A 369 -7.12 -5.19 4.75
C ASP A 369 -6.72 -4.15 5.81
N GLN A 370 -5.43 -3.77 5.86
CA GLN A 370 -4.90 -2.77 6.81
C GLN A 370 -5.06 -1.32 6.31
N GLY A 371 -5.68 -1.11 5.14
CA GLY A 371 -5.95 0.20 4.58
C GLY A 371 -5.55 0.33 3.11
N THR A 372 -5.92 1.44 2.51
CA THR A 372 -5.69 1.73 1.09
C THR A 372 -4.66 2.85 0.91
N ARG A 373 -3.93 2.77 -0.20
CA ARG A 373 -3.03 3.84 -0.65
C ARG A 373 -3.86 5.00 -1.21
N LYS A 374 -3.49 6.23 -0.85
CA LYS A 374 -4.13 7.48 -1.31
C LYS A 374 -3.35 8.18 -2.42
N LYS A 375 -2.01 8.12 -2.37
CA LYS A 375 -1.12 8.71 -3.37
C LYS A 375 -1.26 7.95 -4.68
N GLU A 376 -1.87 8.59 -5.66
CA GLU A 376 -2.04 8.06 -7.00
C GLU A 376 -0.67 7.77 -7.63
N THR A 377 -0.43 6.51 -7.97
CA THR A 377 0.79 6.05 -8.63
C THR A 377 0.37 4.95 -9.60
N PRO A 378 0.73 5.02 -10.90
CA PRO A 378 0.11 4.16 -11.88
C PRO A 378 0.62 2.72 -11.87
N ILE A 379 -0.25 1.79 -12.26
CA ILE A 379 0.11 0.49 -12.80
C ILE A 379 0.30 0.67 -14.31
N MET A 380 1.48 0.34 -14.83
CA MET A 380 1.87 0.62 -16.21
C MET A 380 1.91 -0.66 -17.04
N LEU A 381 0.94 -0.86 -17.94
CA LEU A 381 0.89 -1.96 -18.91
C LEU A 381 1.57 -1.55 -20.21
N GLY A 382 2.41 -2.40 -20.78
CA GLY A 382 3.22 -2.05 -21.96
C GLY A 382 4.51 -1.32 -21.60
N TYR A 383 4.99 -1.48 -20.37
CA TYR A 383 6.19 -0.83 -19.86
C TYR A 383 7.12 -1.84 -19.19
N GLY A 384 8.41 -1.73 -19.51
CA GLY A 384 9.45 -2.57 -18.96
C GLY A 384 10.06 -2.00 -17.69
N MET A 385 11.10 -2.66 -17.22
CA MET A 385 11.95 -2.14 -16.15
C MET A 385 12.99 -1.16 -16.75
N PRO A 386 13.32 -0.04 -16.06
CA PRO A 386 14.47 0.80 -16.43
C PRO A 386 15.79 0.02 -16.50
N SER A 387 16.85 0.61 -17.04
CA SER A 387 18.17 -0.04 -17.06
C SER A 387 18.64 -0.42 -15.65
N ALA A 388 19.01 -1.68 -15.45
CA ALA A 388 19.28 -2.31 -14.13
C ALA A 388 18.14 -2.18 -13.09
N GLY A 389 16.96 -1.69 -13.49
CA GLY A 389 15.84 -1.28 -12.67
C GLY A 389 16.15 -0.14 -11.71
N GLU A 390 17.01 0.80 -12.11
CA GLU A 390 17.19 2.03 -11.35
C GLU A 390 15.88 2.83 -11.31
N ILE A 391 15.31 3.00 -10.11
CA ILE A 391 13.98 3.62 -9.91
C ILE A 391 13.96 5.11 -10.26
N SER A 392 15.12 5.75 -10.28
CA SER A 392 15.25 7.16 -10.66
C SER A 392 15.52 7.35 -12.15
N SER A 393 15.45 6.29 -12.97
CA SER A 393 15.61 6.34 -14.42
C SER A 393 14.28 6.23 -15.15
N PRO A 394 14.12 6.85 -16.34
CA PRO A 394 12.91 6.75 -17.14
C PRO A 394 12.49 5.30 -17.41
N ILE A 395 11.19 5.03 -17.25
CA ILE A 395 10.57 3.73 -17.52
C ILE A 395 10.36 3.61 -19.04
N PRO A 396 10.96 2.61 -19.72
CA PRO A 396 10.81 2.44 -21.15
C PRO A 396 9.52 1.70 -21.52
N GLU A 397 8.93 2.04 -22.67
CA GLU A 397 7.91 1.20 -23.27
C GLU A 397 8.46 -0.16 -23.72
N ALA A 398 7.66 -1.20 -23.55
CA ALA A 398 7.99 -2.57 -23.89
C ALA A 398 6.76 -3.32 -24.41
N ALA A 399 6.99 -4.34 -25.24
CA ALA A 399 5.91 -5.15 -25.78
C ALA A 399 5.12 -5.85 -24.67
N ALA A 400 3.80 -5.75 -24.73
CA ALA A 400 2.87 -6.45 -23.85
C ALA A 400 1.76 -7.08 -24.71
N LYS A 401 1.50 -8.37 -24.56
CA LYS A 401 0.50 -9.07 -25.38
C LYS A 401 -0.31 -10.09 -24.60
N ASN A 402 -1.62 -10.14 -24.80
CA ASN A 402 -2.47 -11.19 -24.21
C ASN A 402 -2.32 -11.24 -22.68
N ILE A 403 -2.42 -10.08 -22.03
CA ILE A 403 -2.28 -9.94 -20.58
C ILE A 403 -3.65 -9.63 -19.98
N THR A 404 -3.99 -10.35 -18.91
CA THR A 404 -5.15 -10.05 -18.08
C THR A 404 -4.69 -9.35 -16.80
N ILE A 405 -5.27 -8.18 -16.51
CA ILE A 405 -5.05 -7.45 -15.25
C ILE A 405 -6.37 -7.36 -14.49
N THR A 406 -6.35 -7.71 -13.21
CA THR A 406 -7.40 -7.40 -12.23
C THR A 406 -6.81 -6.51 -11.15
N ASN A 407 -7.17 -5.23 -11.17
CA ASN A 407 -6.75 -4.23 -10.20
C ASN A 407 -7.94 -3.88 -9.29
N THR A 408 -7.96 -4.38 -8.05
CA THR A 408 -8.99 -3.99 -7.09
C THR A 408 -8.59 -2.82 -6.21
N THR A 409 -7.42 -2.21 -6.48
CA THR A 409 -6.99 -0.96 -5.85
C THR A 409 -7.54 0.25 -6.59
N SER A 410 -7.53 1.43 -5.95
CA SER A 410 -7.83 2.70 -6.59
C SER A 410 -6.69 3.21 -7.50
N MET A 411 -5.56 2.49 -7.60
CA MET A 411 -4.40 2.99 -8.36
C MET A 411 -4.74 3.09 -9.85
N PRO A 412 -4.35 4.21 -10.49
CA PRO A 412 -4.60 4.41 -11.92
C PRO A 412 -3.87 3.37 -12.78
N ILE A 413 -4.35 3.16 -14.00
CA ILE A 413 -3.68 2.36 -15.02
C ILE A 413 -3.26 3.25 -16.21
N VAL A 414 -2.03 3.08 -16.67
CA VAL A 414 -1.47 3.68 -17.89
C VAL A 414 -1.15 2.55 -18.87
N ILE A 415 -1.61 2.65 -20.11
CA ILE A 415 -1.48 1.61 -21.13
C ILE A 415 -0.70 2.17 -22.32
N GLY A 416 0.51 1.64 -22.51
CA GLY A 416 1.46 2.07 -23.53
C GLY A 416 1.11 1.58 -24.93
N GLU A 417 1.73 2.19 -25.94
CA GLU A 417 1.45 1.94 -27.37
C GLU A 417 1.71 0.48 -27.77
N LYS A 418 2.69 -0.16 -27.13
CA LYS A 418 3.10 -1.54 -27.42
C LYS A 418 2.27 -2.61 -26.70
N ALA A 419 1.17 -2.24 -26.06
CA ALA A 419 0.23 -3.18 -25.47
C ALA A 419 -0.81 -3.63 -26.50
N THR A 420 -0.97 -4.94 -26.70
CA THR A 420 -1.98 -5.49 -27.62
C THR A 420 -2.78 -6.64 -27.00
N ASP A 421 -4.05 -6.76 -27.39
CA ASP A 421 -4.91 -7.90 -27.05
C ASP A 421 -5.01 -8.15 -25.53
N CYS A 422 -5.15 -7.09 -24.73
CA CYS A 422 -5.14 -7.22 -23.26
C CYS A 422 -6.54 -6.98 -22.66
N GLU A 423 -6.81 -7.64 -21.54
CA GLU A 423 -8.04 -7.51 -20.77
C GLU A 423 -7.76 -6.89 -19.42
N ILE A 424 -8.49 -5.84 -19.06
CA ILE A 424 -8.27 -5.08 -17.83
C ILE A 424 -9.58 -4.96 -17.07
N LYS A 425 -9.54 -5.37 -15.80
CA LYS A 425 -10.59 -5.17 -14.81
C LYS A 425 -10.04 -4.28 -13.71
N THR A 426 -10.64 -3.12 -13.46
CA THR A 426 -10.05 -2.14 -12.53
C THR A 426 -11.07 -1.38 -11.68
N HIS A 427 -10.70 -1.06 -10.43
CA HIS A 427 -11.35 -0.04 -9.60
C HIS A 427 -10.73 1.36 -9.76
N GLY A 428 -9.45 1.43 -10.14
CA GLY A 428 -8.76 2.68 -10.43
C GLY A 428 -9.02 3.16 -11.87
N PRO A 429 -8.81 4.46 -12.14
CA PRO A 429 -9.09 5.07 -13.43
C PRO A 429 -8.08 4.66 -14.50
N ILE A 430 -8.47 4.77 -15.78
CA ILE A 430 -7.54 4.63 -16.92
C ILE A 430 -7.05 6.03 -17.29
N LEU A 431 -5.79 6.35 -16.98
CA LEU A 431 -5.22 7.67 -17.28
C LEU A 431 -4.86 7.82 -18.76
N GLU A 432 -4.46 6.72 -19.39
CA GLU A 432 -4.07 6.71 -20.81
C GLU A 432 -4.29 5.31 -21.39
N ASN A 433 -4.77 5.27 -22.63
CA ASN A 433 -4.86 4.05 -23.43
C ASN A 433 -4.36 4.26 -24.86
N LYS A 434 -3.08 3.96 -25.09
CA LYS A 434 -2.45 3.94 -26.42
C LYS A 434 -2.40 2.53 -27.03
N GLY A 435 -2.86 1.51 -26.30
CA GLY A 435 -2.79 0.12 -26.75
C GLY A 435 -3.79 -0.20 -27.86
N SER A 436 -3.58 -1.34 -28.53
CA SER A 436 -4.46 -1.85 -29.58
C SER A 436 -5.26 -3.06 -29.10
N ASN A 437 -6.57 -3.11 -29.37
CA ASN A 437 -7.45 -4.19 -28.91
C ASN A 437 -7.38 -4.41 -27.39
N ILE A 438 -7.63 -3.33 -26.64
CA ILE A 438 -7.64 -3.34 -25.17
C ILE A 438 -9.08 -3.34 -24.69
N ASN A 439 -9.49 -4.39 -24.00
CA ASN A 439 -10.80 -4.48 -23.39
C ASN A 439 -10.72 -4.05 -21.92
N VAL A 440 -11.41 -2.97 -21.55
CA VAL A 440 -11.44 -2.47 -20.17
C VAL A 440 -12.86 -2.59 -19.61
N ALA A 441 -12.97 -3.26 -18.46
CA ALA A 441 -14.19 -3.32 -17.66
C ALA A 441 -13.93 -2.71 -16.27
N LYS A 442 -14.79 -1.80 -15.82
CA LYS A 442 -14.78 -1.37 -14.41
C LYS A 442 -15.35 -2.49 -13.53
N THR A 443 -14.68 -2.83 -12.44
CA THR A 443 -15.16 -3.88 -11.50
C THR A 443 -16.10 -3.35 -10.42
N ILE A 444 -16.24 -2.02 -10.30
CA ILE A 444 -17.22 -1.35 -9.44
C ILE A 444 -18.11 -0.46 -10.32
N SER A 445 -19.41 -0.48 -10.08
CA SER A 445 -20.35 0.41 -10.76
C SER A 445 -20.25 1.84 -10.24
N ASP A 446 -20.56 2.83 -11.07
CA ASP A 446 -20.61 4.24 -10.67
C ASP A 446 -21.49 4.48 -9.41
N LYS A 447 -22.55 3.67 -9.28
CA LYS A 447 -23.40 3.63 -8.09
C LYS A 447 -22.61 3.35 -6.80
N GLU A 448 -21.71 2.38 -6.85
CA GLU A 448 -20.94 1.92 -5.71
C GLU A 448 -19.76 2.86 -5.40
N ILE A 449 -19.15 3.48 -6.42
CA ILE A 449 -18.19 4.58 -6.26
C ILE A 449 -18.84 5.72 -5.46
N CYS A 450 -20.01 6.18 -5.92
CA CYS A 450 -20.76 7.23 -5.26
C CYS A 450 -21.21 6.82 -3.85
N ARG A 451 -21.58 5.55 -3.62
CA ARG A 451 -21.96 5.06 -2.27
C ARG A 451 -20.82 5.24 -1.28
N VAL A 452 -19.61 4.81 -1.65
CA VAL A 452 -18.41 4.91 -0.79
C VAL A 452 -18.03 6.39 -0.56
N ALA A 453 -18.10 7.22 -1.60
CA ALA A 453 -17.84 8.66 -1.48
C ALA A 453 -18.83 9.32 -0.51
N TRP A 454 -20.12 8.98 -0.62
CA TRP A 454 -21.18 9.49 0.25
C TRP A 454 -20.99 9.11 1.71
N GLU A 455 -20.67 7.85 1.99
CA GLU A 455 -20.42 7.36 3.36
C GLU A 455 -19.21 8.06 3.99
N THR A 456 -18.16 8.28 3.19
CA THR A 456 -16.99 9.04 3.61
C THR A 456 -17.34 10.50 3.91
N LEU A 457 -18.16 11.13 3.06
CA LEU A 457 -18.59 12.51 3.21
C LEU A 457 -19.48 12.72 4.45
N CYS A 458 -20.41 11.81 4.71
CA CYS A 458 -21.28 11.83 5.90
C CYS A 458 -20.50 11.57 7.21
N GLY A 459 -19.49 10.69 7.15
CA GLY A 459 -18.72 10.24 8.31
C GLY A 459 -19.48 9.23 9.17
N SER A 460 -18.73 8.39 9.89
CA SER A 460 -19.25 7.18 10.57
C SER A 460 -20.21 7.42 11.75
N LYS A 461 -20.33 8.66 12.24
CA LYS A 461 -21.09 8.96 13.47
C LYS A 461 -22.44 9.62 13.23
N ILE A 462 -22.67 10.24 12.07
CA ILE A 462 -23.78 11.18 11.91
C ILE A 462 -25.16 10.50 11.95
N ALA A 463 -25.31 9.35 11.26
CA ALA A 463 -26.54 8.56 11.29
C ALA A 463 -26.85 8.06 12.71
N GLY A 464 -25.83 7.63 13.45
CA GLY A 464 -25.96 7.18 14.85
C GLY A 464 -26.35 8.30 15.82
N VAL A 465 -25.84 9.52 15.62
CA VAL A 465 -26.17 10.70 16.46
C VAL A 465 -27.66 11.07 16.32
N TYR A 466 -28.18 11.07 15.10
CA TYR A 466 -29.57 11.49 14.85
C TYR A 466 -30.58 10.32 14.85
N LYS A 467 -30.11 9.07 14.88
CA LYS A 467 -30.94 7.84 14.80
C LYS A 467 -31.92 7.89 13.63
N THR A 468 -31.40 8.05 12.42
CA THR A 468 -32.18 8.22 11.19
C THR A 468 -31.45 7.60 10.00
N ASP A 469 -32.22 7.14 9.03
CA ASP A 469 -31.79 6.59 7.75
C ASP A 469 -31.64 7.65 6.64
N CYS A 470 -31.98 8.91 6.90
CA CYS A 470 -31.94 9.96 5.86
C CYS A 470 -30.53 10.21 5.28
N PHE A 471 -29.47 9.75 5.96
CA PHE A 471 -28.08 9.83 5.48
C PHE A 471 -27.66 8.61 4.68
N ASN A 472 -28.51 7.60 4.50
CA ASN A 472 -28.21 6.47 3.63
C ASN A 472 -28.01 6.99 2.20
N TYR A 473 -27.06 6.37 1.49
CA TYR A 473 -26.78 6.74 0.12
C TYR A 473 -28.01 6.47 -0.77
N VAL A 474 -28.38 7.50 -1.54
CA VAL A 474 -29.43 7.44 -2.56
C VAL A 474 -28.75 7.61 -3.92
N HIS A 475 -29.18 6.83 -4.92
CA HIS A 475 -28.66 6.91 -6.28
C HIS A 475 -29.74 7.48 -7.22
N PRO A 476 -29.40 8.38 -8.16
CA PRO A 476 -30.36 8.89 -9.15
C PRO A 476 -31.02 7.75 -9.92
N ALA A 477 -32.35 7.85 -10.10
CA ALA A 477 -33.12 6.93 -10.91
C ALA A 477 -33.43 7.54 -12.28
N LYS A 478 -33.32 6.72 -13.34
CA LYS A 478 -33.54 7.19 -14.71
C LYS A 478 -35.00 7.63 -14.91
N GLY A 479 -35.18 8.83 -15.45
CA GLY A 479 -36.51 9.38 -15.75
C GLY A 479 -37.29 9.89 -14.53
N ILE A 480 -36.65 9.96 -13.36
CA ILE A 480 -37.24 10.45 -12.12
C ILE A 480 -36.49 11.73 -11.71
N PRO A 481 -37.19 12.83 -11.37
CA PRO A 481 -36.58 14.08 -10.91
C PRO A 481 -35.66 13.91 -9.69
N ASN A 482 -34.57 14.68 -9.63
CA ASN A 482 -33.63 14.74 -8.52
C ASN A 482 -33.89 15.96 -7.64
N VAL A 483 -34.22 15.70 -6.38
CA VAL A 483 -34.61 16.73 -5.40
C VAL A 483 -33.57 16.79 -4.29
N LEU A 484 -33.11 17.99 -3.94
CA LEU A 484 -32.24 18.22 -2.79
C LEU A 484 -32.99 18.86 -1.64
N LEU A 485 -32.86 18.29 -0.43
CA LEU A 485 -33.25 18.91 0.83
C LEU A 485 -32.03 19.49 1.56
N TYR A 486 -32.01 20.81 1.76
CA TYR A 486 -31.02 21.49 2.58
C TYR A 486 -31.68 22.03 3.87
N GLY A 487 -31.15 21.69 5.03
CA GLY A 487 -31.62 22.28 6.28
C GLY A 487 -30.86 21.81 7.51
N ASP A 488 -31.33 22.26 8.66
CA ASP A 488 -30.79 21.92 9.97
C ASP A 488 -31.42 20.64 10.57
N SER A 489 -31.29 20.44 11.88
CA SER A 489 -31.78 19.25 12.58
C SER A 489 -33.30 19.03 12.45
N ILE A 490 -34.10 20.04 12.12
CA ILE A 490 -35.52 19.86 11.83
C ILE A 490 -35.68 19.08 10.51
N SER A 491 -34.97 19.48 9.46
CA SER A 491 -35.04 18.78 8.17
C SER A 491 -34.51 17.35 8.23
N ILE A 492 -33.44 17.13 9.00
CA ILE A 492 -32.90 15.79 9.27
C ILE A 492 -34.00 14.82 9.71
N LYS A 493 -34.91 15.29 10.56
CA LYS A 493 -35.92 14.44 11.17
C LYS A 493 -37.12 14.18 10.27
N TYR A 494 -37.50 15.12 9.41
CA TYR A 494 -38.59 14.90 8.46
C TYR A 494 -38.14 14.30 7.12
N THR A 495 -36.83 14.29 6.79
CA THR A 495 -36.34 13.82 5.47
C THR A 495 -36.80 12.40 5.16
N SER A 496 -36.75 11.47 6.10
CA SER A 496 -37.17 10.08 5.87
C SER A 496 -38.66 9.99 5.49
N ALA A 497 -39.51 10.83 6.10
CA ALA A 497 -40.91 10.93 5.74
C ALA A 497 -41.09 11.55 4.34
N VAL A 498 -40.30 12.55 3.96
CA VAL A 498 -40.31 13.11 2.60
C VAL A 498 -39.94 12.06 1.56
N GLN A 499 -38.83 11.34 1.78
CA GLN A 499 -38.36 10.25 0.93
C GLN A 499 -39.43 9.18 0.72
N LYS A 500 -40.10 8.76 1.80
CA LYS A 500 -41.19 7.78 1.74
C LYS A 500 -42.40 8.25 0.94
N ASN A 501 -42.82 9.51 1.11
CA ASN A 501 -44.01 10.03 0.43
C ASN A 501 -43.77 10.36 -1.05
N LEU A 502 -42.50 10.49 -1.48
CA LEU A 502 -42.11 10.74 -2.86
C LEU A 502 -41.51 9.52 -3.57
N GLU A 503 -41.60 8.34 -2.96
CA GLU A 503 -41.11 7.10 -3.54
C GLU A 503 -41.76 6.86 -4.92
N GLY A 504 -40.93 6.60 -5.94
CA GLY A 504 -41.36 6.43 -7.33
C GLY A 504 -41.68 7.74 -8.08
N GLN A 505 -41.77 8.89 -7.39
CA GLN A 505 -42.05 10.20 -8.00
C GLN A 505 -40.81 11.08 -8.10
N ALA A 506 -39.91 11.03 -7.11
CA ALA A 506 -38.66 11.78 -7.11
C ALA A 506 -37.55 11.02 -6.37
N THR A 507 -36.30 11.21 -6.79
CA THR A 507 -35.13 10.79 -6.03
C THR A 507 -34.75 11.93 -5.08
N VAL A 508 -34.99 11.73 -3.78
CA VAL A 508 -34.79 12.77 -2.77
C VAL A 508 -33.46 12.57 -2.02
N PHE A 509 -32.55 13.51 -2.23
CA PHE A 509 -31.27 13.63 -1.56
C PHE A 509 -31.36 14.66 -0.44
N ARG A 510 -30.46 14.58 0.54
CA ARG A 510 -30.30 15.62 1.57
C ARG A 510 -28.85 16.03 1.69
N LEU A 511 -28.58 17.17 2.32
CA LEU A 511 -27.21 17.54 2.67
C LEU A 511 -26.55 16.49 3.58
N PHE A 512 -25.29 16.12 3.32
CA PHE A 512 -24.50 15.12 4.08
C PHE A 512 -24.30 15.42 5.58
N LYS A 513 -24.73 16.57 6.08
CA LYS A 513 -24.63 17.00 7.49
C LYS A 513 -25.76 17.94 7.90
N ASN A 514 -25.78 18.38 9.16
CA ASN A 514 -26.63 19.49 9.61
C ASN A 514 -26.21 20.79 8.89
N GLY A 515 -27.17 21.46 8.27
CA GLY A 515 -26.96 22.66 7.46
C GLY A 515 -26.45 23.88 8.21
N GLY A 516 -26.71 23.98 9.52
CA GLY A 516 -26.22 25.10 10.32
C GLY A 516 -26.93 26.42 10.04
N SER A 517 -26.26 27.53 10.35
CA SER A 517 -26.73 28.90 10.07
C SER A 517 -26.48 29.28 8.61
N SER A 518 -27.13 30.34 8.14
CA SER A 518 -27.11 30.79 6.73
C SER A 518 -25.71 30.96 6.12
N ASP A 519 -24.71 31.33 6.91
CA ASP A 519 -23.30 31.45 6.48
C ASP A 519 -22.67 30.13 6.02
N HIS A 520 -23.21 28.99 6.46
CA HIS A 520 -22.71 27.66 6.08
C HIS A 520 -23.34 27.11 4.80
N PHE A 521 -24.34 27.79 4.22
CA PHE A 521 -25.09 27.26 3.07
C PHE A 521 -24.19 26.92 1.89
N ILE A 522 -23.54 27.94 1.34
CA ILE A 522 -22.70 27.85 0.15
C ILE A 522 -21.50 26.91 0.38
N PRO A 523 -20.70 27.05 1.47
CA PRO A 523 -19.56 26.16 1.70
C PRO A 523 -19.95 24.67 1.82
N ASN A 524 -21.10 24.37 2.44
CA ASN A 524 -21.57 22.99 2.52
C ASN A 524 -22.03 22.45 1.16
N MET A 525 -22.67 23.29 0.33
CA MET A 525 -23.09 22.90 -1.02
C MET A 525 -21.90 22.64 -1.94
N GLU A 526 -20.91 23.53 -1.95
CA GLU A 526 -19.68 23.38 -2.73
C GLU A 526 -18.94 22.10 -2.32
N LYS A 527 -18.77 21.87 -1.01
CA LYS A 527 -18.14 20.65 -0.51
C LYS A 527 -18.87 19.37 -0.96
N MET A 528 -20.20 19.37 -0.96
CA MET A 528 -20.97 18.22 -1.45
C MET A 528 -20.81 18.05 -2.95
N HIS A 529 -20.83 19.15 -3.71
CA HIS A 529 -20.68 19.14 -5.15
C HIS A 529 -19.31 18.56 -5.54
N ASP A 530 -18.23 19.10 -4.99
CA ASP A 530 -16.85 18.66 -5.27
C ASP A 530 -16.63 17.19 -4.89
N ALA A 531 -17.26 16.71 -3.83
CA ALA A 531 -17.09 15.34 -3.35
C ALA A 531 -17.92 14.30 -4.12
N MET A 532 -19.02 14.71 -4.75
CA MET A 532 -20.01 13.77 -5.31
C MET A 532 -20.21 13.90 -6.82
N PHE A 533 -19.96 15.07 -7.42
CA PHE A 533 -20.20 15.32 -8.83
C PHE A 533 -18.93 15.29 -9.66
N GLN A 534 -19.10 15.03 -10.96
CA GLN A 534 -18.07 15.25 -11.96
C GLN A 534 -17.76 16.76 -12.11
N PRO A 535 -16.49 17.18 -12.31
CA PRO A 535 -15.29 16.35 -12.44
C PRO A 535 -14.60 16.00 -11.11
N GLY A 536 -15.17 16.41 -9.95
CA GLY A 536 -14.57 16.21 -8.64
C GLY A 536 -14.49 14.74 -8.20
N LEU A 537 -15.38 13.90 -8.71
CA LEU A 537 -15.38 12.45 -8.54
C LEU A 537 -15.56 11.74 -9.89
N GLU A 538 -14.57 10.97 -10.35
CA GLU A 538 -14.71 10.14 -11.55
C GLU A 538 -15.72 9.02 -11.31
N GLY A 539 -16.74 8.91 -12.17
CA GLY A 539 -17.90 8.03 -11.93
C GLY A 539 -18.86 8.60 -10.87
N GLY A 540 -18.66 9.87 -10.49
CA GLY A 540 -19.57 10.66 -9.68
C GLY A 540 -20.86 11.05 -10.40
N TRP A 541 -21.75 11.72 -9.69
CA TRP A 541 -23.00 12.24 -10.22
C TRP A 541 -22.78 13.25 -11.35
N ASP A 542 -23.61 13.16 -12.39
CA ASP A 542 -23.61 14.05 -13.56
C ASP A 542 -25.00 14.65 -13.86
N PHE A 543 -25.99 14.35 -13.01
CA PHE A 543 -27.33 14.89 -13.13
C PHE A 543 -27.40 16.36 -12.70
N LYS A 544 -28.54 16.99 -13.00
CA LYS A 544 -28.87 18.34 -12.52
C LYS A 544 -29.99 18.24 -11.49
N TRP A 545 -29.97 19.13 -10.49
CA TRP A 545 -31.09 19.25 -9.56
C TRP A 545 -32.31 19.79 -10.31
N ASP A 546 -33.44 19.09 -10.21
CA ASP A 546 -34.71 19.55 -10.74
C ASP A 546 -35.41 20.47 -9.73
N LEU A 547 -35.21 20.21 -8.43
CA LEU A 547 -35.76 21.02 -7.36
C LEU A 547 -34.82 21.05 -6.13
N ILE A 548 -34.68 22.23 -5.52
CA ILE A 548 -33.95 22.41 -4.26
C ILE A 548 -34.91 23.01 -3.24
N HIS A 549 -35.25 22.22 -2.22
CA HIS A 549 -35.98 22.68 -1.03
C HIS A 549 -34.97 23.01 0.07
N PHE A 550 -35.00 24.24 0.56
CA PHE A 550 -34.01 24.70 1.51
C PHE A 550 -34.58 25.52 2.66
N ASN A 551 -33.94 25.40 3.82
CA ASN A 551 -34.18 26.22 5.01
C ASN A 551 -32.87 26.64 5.67
N VAL A 552 -32.83 27.90 6.09
CA VAL A 552 -31.85 28.45 7.05
C VAL A 552 -32.58 29.41 7.99
N GLY A 553 -32.31 29.34 9.29
CA GLY A 553 -32.84 30.30 10.24
C GLY A 553 -32.81 29.87 11.72
N LEU A 554 -33.11 28.61 12.06
CA LEU A 554 -33.14 28.18 13.46
C LEU A 554 -31.76 28.22 14.14
N HIS A 555 -30.70 28.06 13.35
CA HIS A 555 -29.32 28.21 13.80
C HIS A 555 -28.84 29.66 13.79
N ASP A 556 -29.38 30.51 12.92
CA ASP A 556 -29.09 31.95 12.87
C ASP A 556 -29.66 32.69 14.09
N LEU A 557 -30.88 32.34 14.49
CA LEU A 557 -31.60 33.03 15.55
C LEU A 557 -31.14 32.65 16.98
N LYS A 558 -30.28 31.63 17.13
CA LYS A 558 -29.83 31.15 18.44
C LYS A 558 -28.75 32.06 19.02
N TYR A 559 -28.61 32.00 20.34
CA TYR A 559 -27.66 32.78 21.12
C TYR A 559 -26.58 31.86 21.69
N LEU A 560 -25.32 32.21 21.47
CA LEU A 560 -24.17 31.42 21.90
C LEU A 560 -23.23 32.24 22.80
N LYS A 561 -22.70 31.59 23.84
CA LYS A 561 -21.53 32.05 24.61
C LYS A 561 -20.52 30.90 24.64
N ASN A 562 -19.28 31.16 24.22
CA ASN A 562 -18.21 30.14 24.15
C ASN A 562 -18.67 28.84 23.45
N GLY A 563 -19.36 28.97 22.31
CA GLY A 563 -19.87 27.84 21.53
C GLY A 563 -21.13 27.15 22.08
N ASN A 564 -21.62 27.54 23.26
CA ASN A 564 -22.75 26.89 23.93
C ASN A 564 -24.02 27.75 23.92
N LEU A 565 -25.20 27.12 23.82
CA LEU A 565 -26.50 27.79 23.86
C LEU A 565 -26.70 28.58 25.17
N ASN A 566 -26.77 29.91 25.09
CA ASN A 566 -26.96 30.79 26.24
C ASN A 566 -27.70 32.07 25.83
N LYS A 567 -28.93 32.27 26.35
CA LYS A 567 -29.77 33.44 26.05
C LYS A 567 -29.42 34.69 26.84
N LYS A 568 -28.86 34.53 28.04
CA LYS A 568 -28.66 35.62 28.99
C LYS A 568 -27.41 36.42 28.67
N GLU A 569 -26.35 35.72 28.29
CA GLU A 569 -25.02 36.29 28.12
C GLU A 569 -24.41 35.98 26.73
N GLY A 570 -25.16 35.28 25.88
CA GLY A 570 -24.73 34.94 24.54
C GLY A 570 -25.05 36.02 23.52
N LYS A 571 -24.36 35.97 22.37
CA LYS A 571 -24.67 36.79 21.20
C LYS A 571 -25.50 35.98 20.21
N GLN A 572 -26.46 36.62 19.55
CA GLN A 572 -27.20 36.00 18.46
C GLN A 572 -26.23 35.64 17.33
N VAL A 573 -26.37 34.46 16.75
CA VAL A 573 -25.44 33.96 15.71
C VAL A 573 -25.46 34.88 14.49
N SER A 574 -26.65 35.26 14.02
CA SER A 574 -26.81 36.22 12.94
C SER A 574 -27.72 37.36 13.41
N SER A 575 -27.30 38.61 13.18
CA SER A 575 -28.26 39.73 13.25
C SER A 575 -29.26 39.61 12.09
N ILE A 576 -30.41 40.29 12.17
CA ILE A 576 -31.38 40.31 11.07
C ILE A 576 -30.76 40.84 9.77
N SER A 577 -29.85 41.84 9.83
CA SER A 577 -29.16 42.35 8.63
C SER A 577 -28.27 41.27 8.01
N VAL A 578 -27.43 40.62 8.83
CA VAL A 578 -26.52 39.56 8.37
C VAL A 578 -27.30 38.38 7.79
N TYR A 579 -28.42 38.00 8.43
CA TYR A 579 -29.29 36.96 7.91
C TYR A 579 -29.89 37.34 6.54
N LYS A 580 -30.34 38.58 6.37
CA LYS A 580 -30.86 39.07 5.08
C LYS A 580 -29.78 39.07 4.00
N GLU A 581 -28.58 39.53 4.33
CA GLU A 581 -27.42 39.54 3.41
C GLU A 581 -27.04 38.12 2.99
N ASN A 582 -26.94 37.20 3.95
CA ASN A 582 -26.63 35.80 3.66
C ASN A 582 -27.73 35.14 2.81
N LEU A 583 -29.01 35.33 3.15
CA LEU A 583 -30.11 34.75 2.38
C LEU A 583 -30.18 35.31 0.95
N ASP A 584 -29.96 36.62 0.77
CA ASP A 584 -29.86 37.23 -0.55
C ASP A 584 -28.71 36.64 -1.37
N GLY A 585 -27.55 36.44 -0.73
CA GLY A 585 -26.40 35.75 -1.32
C GLY A 585 -26.70 34.30 -1.72
N ILE A 586 -27.39 33.55 -0.86
CA ILE A 586 -27.82 32.17 -1.13
C ILE A 586 -28.75 32.13 -2.35
N CYS A 587 -29.76 33.00 -2.41
CA CYS A 587 -30.70 33.06 -3.53
C CYS A 587 -29.97 33.35 -4.87
N LYS A 588 -29.05 34.32 -4.87
CA LYS A 588 -28.22 34.63 -6.06
C LYS A 588 -27.34 33.45 -6.47
N TRP A 589 -26.68 32.82 -5.50
CA TRP A 589 -25.78 31.70 -5.76
C TRP A 589 -26.53 30.48 -6.30
N LEU A 590 -27.67 30.11 -5.70
CA LEU A 590 -28.50 29.00 -6.17
C LEU A 590 -28.98 29.21 -7.60
N ARG A 591 -29.47 30.41 -7.94
CA ARG A 591 -29.92 30.74 -9.31
C ARG A 591 -28.77 30.74 -10.32
N SER A 592 -27.56 31.10 -9.89
CA SER A 592 -26.37 31.06 -10.74
C SER A 592 -25.87 29.64 -10.98
N MET A 593 -25.80 28.82 -9.92
CA MET A 593 -25.25 27.46 -9.98
C MET A 593 -26.23 26.45 -10.55
N PHE A 594 -27.53 26.62 -10.27
CA PHE A 594 -28.60 25.70 -10.64
C PHE A 594 -29.74 26.44 -11.35
N PRO A 595 -29.47 27.07 -12.51
CA PRO A 595 -30.44 27.97 -13.18
C PRO A 595 -31.74 27.29 -13.61
N ASN A 596 -31.75 25.96 -13.70
CA ASN A 596 -32.91 25.17 -14.10
C ASN A 596 -33.63 24.51 -12.91
N ALA A 597 -33.08 24.58 -11.70
CA ALA A 597 -33.71 23.98 -10.53
C ALA A 597 -34.83 24.88 -10.02
N LYS A 598 -36.02 24.31 -9.78
CA LYS A 598 -37.06 25.01 -9.03
C LYS A 598 -36.61 25.17 -7.58
N LEU A 599 -36.79 26.36 -7.01
CA LEU A 599 -36.31 26.68 -5.67
C LEU A 599 -37.50 26.84 -4.72
N ILE A 600 -37.46 26.13 -3.58
CA ILE A 600 -38.48 26.23 -2.54
C ILE A 600 -37.81 26.60 -1.22
N PHE A 601 -38.12 27.79 -0.70
CA PHE A 601 -37.71 28.18 0.63
C PHE A 601 -38.75 27.74 1.66
N SER A 602 -38.32 27.03 2.69
CA SER A 602 -39.16 26.67 3.84
C SER A 602 -38.95 27.65 4.97
N THR A 603 -40.03 28.19 5.52
CA THR A 603 -39.96 29.08 6.69
C THR A 603 -39.50 28.33 7.94
N THR A 604 -38.79 29.03 8.83
CA THR A 604 -38.30 28.47 10.10
C THR A 604 -39.47 28.17 11.02
N THR A 605 -39.52 26.96 11.59
CA THR A 605 -40.63 26.52 12.45
C THR A 605 -40.68 27.28 13.79
N PRO A 606 -41.79 27.21 14.55
CA PRO A 606 -41.95 27.96 15.79
C PRO A 606 -40.90 27.61 16.87
N VAL A 607 -40.37 28.65 17.52
CA VAL A 607 -39.56 28.50 18.74
C VAL A 607 -40.50 28.51 19.95
N PRO A 608 -40.56 27.44 20.75
CA PRO A 608 -41.46 27.40 21.90
C PRO A 608 -40.98 28.31 23.04
N ALA A 609 -41.91 28.64 23.94
CA ALA A 609 -41.59 29.25 25.22
C ALA A 609 -40.49 28.45 25.94
N ASN A 610 -39.62 29.15 26.68
CA ASN A 610 -38.51 28.57 27.44
C ASN A 610 -37.43 27.84 26.63
N ALA A 611 -37.39 27.96 25.30
CA ALA A 611 -36.39 27.29 24.47
C ALA A 611 -34.94 27.55 24.87
N LYS A 612 -34.09 26.53 24.87
CA LYS A 612 -32.67 26.69 25.19
C LYS A 612 -31.95 27.47 24.09
N GLY A 613 -31.33 28.59 24.48
CA GLY A 613 -30.55 29.44 23.57
C GLY A 613 -31.35 30.23 22.53
N ARG A 614 -32.68 30.30 22.61
CA ARG A 614 -33.55 31.01 21.65
C ARG A 614 -34.72 31.72 22.35
N PHE A 615 -35.13 32.90 21.87
CA PHE A 615 -36.31 33.58 22.39
C PHE A 615 -37.55 33.21 21.57
N GLU A 616 -38.68 33.07 22.26
CA GLU A 616 -39.98 32.94 21.61
C GLU A 616 -40.25 34.18 20.74
N GLY A 617 -40.83 33.96 19.56
CA GLY A 617 -41.07 35.02 18.57
C GLY A 617 -39.88 35.37 17.69
N ASP A 618 -38.66 34.90 17.97
CA ASP A 618 -37.51 35.16 17.07
C ASP A 618 -37.71 34.52 15.70
N SER A 619 -38.32 33.33 15.61
CA SER A 619 -38.61 32.73 14.30
C SER A 619 -39.59 33.56 13.47
N ILE A 620 -40.50 34.34 14.10
CA ILE A 620 -41.37 35.27 13.38
C ILE A 620 -40.54 36.42 12.77
N LYS A 621 -39.62 37.00 13.55
CA LYS A 621 -38.74 38.08 13.08
C LYS A 621 -37.88 37.63 11.90
N PHE A 622 -37.30 36.44 12.00
CA PHE A 622 -36.47 35.86 10.93
C PHE A 622 -37.30 35.46 9.71
N ASN A 623 -38.50 34.92 9.88
CA ASN A 623 -39.38 34.62 8.75
C ASN A 623 -39.87 35.88 8.04
N ASN A 624 -40.15 36.97 8.76
CA ASN A 624 -40.46 38.27 8.15
C ASN A 624 -39.25 38.79 7.35
N ALA A 625 -38.06 38.71 7.94
CA ALA A 625 -36.82 39.08 7.25
C ALA A 625 -36.57 38.23 6.00
N ALA A 626 -36.86 36.93 6.05
CA ALA A 626 -36.77 36.04 4.90
C ALA A 626 -37.75 36.44 3.79
N ARG A 627 -39.01 36.74 4.14
CA ARG A 627 -40.03 37.20 3.18
C ARG A 627 -39.65 38.52 2.51
N GLU A 628 -39.05 39.46 3.25
CA GLU A 628 -38.53 40.70 2.66
C GLU A 628 -37.44 40.46 1.61
N VAL A 629 -36.55 39.49 1.84
CA VAL A 629 -35.52 39.11 0.86
C VAL A 629 -36.15 38.37 -0.32
N LEU A 630 -37.02 37.39 -0.05
CA LEU A 630 -37.67 36.55 -1.05
C LEU A 630 -38.63 37.33 -1.95
N ALA A 631 -39.13 38.49 -1.52
CA ALA A 631 -39.90 39.39 -2.38
C ALA A 631 -39.10 39.87 -3.62
N LYS A 632 -37.76 39.81 -3.58
CA LYS A 632 -36.89 40.09 -4.74
C LYS A 632 -36.75 38.91 -5.70
N TYR A 633 -37.22 37.72 -5.31
CA TYR A 633 -37.07 36.45 -6.02
C TYR A 633 -38.44 35.75 -6.13
N PRO A 634 -39.37 36.30 -6.93
CA PRO A 634 -40.75 35.78 -7.04
C PRO A 634 -40.83 34.36 -7.62
N ASP A 635 -39.76 33.88 -8.24
CA ASP A 635 -39.56 32.52 -8.72
C ASP A 635 -39.27 31.49 -7.61
N ILE A 636 -38.93 31.95 -6.39
CA ILE A 636 -38.70 31.08 -5.24
C ILE A 636 -40.02 30.89 -4.48
N ILE A 637 -40.51 29.65 -4.47
CA ILE A 637 -41.75 29.27 -3.80
C ILE A 637 -41.52 29.25 -2.29
N ILE A 638 -42.51 29.74 -1.51
CA ILE A 638 -42.45 29.71 -0.05
C ILE A 638 -43.31 28.56 0.48
N ASN A 639 -42.67 27.58 1.12
CA ASN A 639 -43.34 26.60 1.97
C ASN A 639 -43.48 27.18 3.39
N ASP A 640 -44.70 27.56 3.79
CA ASP A 640 -44.97 28.15 5.11
C ASP A 640 -45.09 27.08 6.22
N LEU A 641 -43.98 26.36 6.44
CA LEU A 641 -43.88 25.32 7.46
C LEU A 641 -44.08 25.87 8.89
N TYR A 642 -43.82 27.16 9.13
CA TYR A 642 -44.15 27.82 10.40
C TYR A 642 -45.66 27.77 10.67
N THR A 643 -46.46 28.28 9.73
CA THR A 643 -47.92 28.36 9.87
C THR A 643 -48.54 26.97 9.89
N PHE A 644 -48.01 26.02 9.12
CA PHE A 644 -48.44 24.62 9.17
C PHE A 644 -48.20 23.97 10.54
N THR A 645 -47.06 24.24 11.15
CA THR A 645 -46.65 23.59 12.41
C THR A 645 -47.30 24.22 13.64
N LYS A 646 -47.50 25.54 13.65
CA LYS A 646 -47.88 26.31 14.86
C LYS A 646 -49.17 25.83 15.56
N PRO A 647 -50.27 25.53 14.85
CA PRO A 647 -51.52 25.11 15.51
C PRO A 647 -51.40 23.78 16.25
N ASN A 648 -50.42 22.95 15.90
CA ASN A 648 -50.29 21.59 16.39
C ASN A 648 -49.17 21.41 17.43
N ILE A 649 -48.58 22.51 17.93
CA ILE A 649 -47.42 22.47 18.84
C ILE A 649 -47.70 21.64 20.09
N GLU A 650 -48.91 21.73 20.66
CA GLU A 650 -49.27 21.01 21.87
C GLU A 650 -49.14 19.49 21.70
N GLU A 651 -49.56 18.97 20.54
CA GLU A 651 -49.48 17.55 20.22
C GLU A 651 -48.11 17.15 19.65
N TRP A 652 -47.46 18.02 18.88
CA TRP A 652 -46.27 17.67 18.08
C TRP A 652 -44.95 18.00 18.77
N ALA A 653 -44.93 18.79 19.84
CA ALA A 653 -43.68 19.09 20.53
C ALA A 653 -43.03 17.81 21.09
N GLN A 654 -41.71 17.71 20.98
CA GLN A 654 -40.97 16.58 21.58
C GLN A 654 -41.01 16.64 23.11
N GLU A 655 -40.78 17.82 23.67
CA GLU A 655 -40.81 18.11 25.11
C GLU A 655 -40.88 19.64 25.31
N PRO A 656 -41.30 20.14 26.49
CA PRO A 656 -41.36 21.56 26.76
C PRO A 656 -40.02 22.29 26.53
N GLY A 657 -40.05 23.37 25.76
CA GLY A 657 -38.86 24.16 25.43
C GLY A 657 -37.90 23.53 24.42
N ASN A 658 -38.22 22.38 23.84
CA ASN A 658 -37.44 21.79 22.76
C ASN A 658 -37.96 22.25 21.40
N VAL A 659 -37.05 22.66 20.53
CA VAL A 659 -37.37 23.12 19.16
C VAL A 659 -37.71 21.97 18.21
N HIS A 660 -37.45 20.73 18.62
CA HIS A 660 -37.71 19.53 17.86
C HIS A 660 -39.11 18.97 18.15
N TYR A 661 -39.62 18.20 17.20
CA TYR A 661 -40.95 17.60 17.26
C TYR A 661 -40.86 16.11 17.61
N ASN A 662 -41.99 15.51 17.99
CA ASN A 662 -42.10 14.06 18.13
C ASN A 662 -42.34 13.40 16.76
N GLU A 663 -42.53 12.08 16.75
CA GLU A 663 -42.74 11.31 15.53
C GLU A 663 -43.97 11.78 14.72
N LEU A 664 -45.07 12.14 15.39
CA LEU A 664 -46.27 12.67 14.73
C LEU A 664 -45.95 13.97 13.98
N GLY A 665 -45.28 14.90 14.66
CA GLY A 665 -44.91 16.19 14.09
C GLY A 665 -43.94 16.07 12.91
N PHE A 666 -42.88 15.27 13.04
CA PHE A 666 -41.94 15.08 11.93
C PHE A 666 -42.56 14.39 10.72
N ASN A 667 -43.44 13.40 10.94
CA ASN A 667 -44.17 12.75 9.85
C ASN A 667 -45.14 13.71 9.16
N ALA A 668 -45.85 14.56 9.92
CA ALA A 668 -46.75 15.56 9.36
C ALA A 668 -45.99 16.62 8.55
N GLN A 669 -44.89 17.15 9.10
CA GLN A 669 -44.01 18.08 8.38
C GLN A 669 -43.43 17.45 7.11
N GLY A 670 -42.99 16.19 7.17
CA GLY A 670 -42.46 15.49 6.00
C GLY A 670 -43.50 15.27 4.91
N LYS A 671 -44.76 14.97 5.28
CA LYS A 671 -45.87 14.88 4.33
C LYS A 671 -46.17 16.23 3.67
N GLU A 672 -46.16 17.32 4.43
CA GLU A 672 -46.40 18.65 3.88
C GLU A 672 -45.26 19.09 2.94
N VAL A 673 -44.01 18.85 3.33
CA VAL A 673 -42.85 19.11 2.45
C VAL A 673 -42.92 18.25 1.18
N ALA A 674 -43.27 16.97 1.29
CA ALA A 674 -43.46 16.10 0.13
C ALA A 674 -44.58 16.59 -0.80
N ARG A 675 -45.72 17.00 -0.25
CA ARG A 675 -46.84 17.55 -1.03
C ARG A 675 -46.41 18.78 -1.83
N ILE A 676 -45.76 19.74 -1.18
CA ILE A 676 -45.26 20.95 -1.82
C ILE A 676 -44.22 20.63 -2.91
N ILE A 677 -43.33 19.66 -2.67
CA ILE A 677 -42.36 19.23 -3.69
C ILE A 677 -43.11 18.62 -4.88
N ALA A 678 -44.02 17.67 -4.67
CA ALA A 678 -44.76 16.99 -5.73
C ALA A 678 -45.57 17.95 -6.62
N GLU A 679 -46.21 18.95 -6.03
CA GLU A 679 -46.95 19.99 -6.77
C GLU A 679 -46.06 20.84 -7.69
N ASN A 680 -44.75 20.81 -7.47
CA ASN A 680 -43.78 21.62 -8.17
C ASN A 680 -42.73 20.79 -8.91
N LEU A 681 -42.90 19.48 -9.09
CA LEU A 681 -42.01 18.68 -9.95
C LEU A 681 -42.26 18.91 -11.44
#